data_AF-A0A9P8JJ83-F1
#
_entry.id   AF-A0A9P8JJ83-F1
#
_cell.length_a   1.000
_cell.length_b   1.000
_cell.length_c   1.000
_cell.angle_alpha   90.00
_cell.angle_beta   90.00
_cell.angle_gamma   90.00
#
_symmetry.space_group_name_H-M   'P 1'
#
loop_
_entity.id
_entity.type
_entity.pdbx_description
1 polymer ?
#
loop_
_entity_poly.entity_id
_entity_poly.type
_entity_poly.pdbx_seq_one_letter_code
_entity_poly.pdbx_strand_id
1 'polypeptide(L)'
;MIDCRGSKDVDQGFIVQTGTFPASLASVLSVWIGTALSWSQVYLVIGHDQNNGSIGLVKDRPVLHMRAVKKTSCLRQIKEILVHMTHAMGGVFKEHSLKVTVHPLGGLGFAGDGTGCTGSTSHTGELFAGEDTEVHVGLCAVDGPVLPRSLGANPLATITAIAERSVETMAIRQGLAMDLKSQAHFDLRWHKHLRKIKTKIHFDEKMEGSLSYNGEAVSLSIVLHVEVHQQDDVFEGELFGTVDCRALSPQSLNIQEGCFRLFEADPSEPNLMTMTYDFIAVSISGQKFVITGRKYFDPSAAFSAAELWKAATTLIVAVKLEDGSPFASGKVNISLSSFISQLQSMTMSGGPARKEYKIFTRFLYFFTRKLLRVFLAPLAPLQYPEDADAACGGPVDCKTDPTLLKRIVASDGIQSTLRMWAPSQNRLSALPIRDVLFIPGAAVTYQIFASPWVAENVIQRFVREGYRCWCLTTRLGKEGLDDTESGWTAYDARLDIAAALLEIGTWHRSLALASALLDGTVLNTSIAGITASQIFLHPTLMPLNHWKARLRLNNFYRLLAGNWFPCTTTRTADPIQRALDVILRFYPQTNKRELCNYVVCHRCNLVFGRLWNHAKLNAATHINPHAVFGGIHTRCVQHLTTSGQQRAVLDNDCRSLVTDENVCRLRGIHMLVFGGADNNVYSPESLRETCRVLEQRGEAVRMKVFEGLGHLDCFMSERAASKGAAESAMVSRSNIVQEYLFYQDSILSTYGHSQLKTGHPVRSAIHKQLNGRLVLRWVTTWESLLL
;
A
#
# COMPACT_ATOMS: atom_id res chain seq x y z
N MET A 1 27.35 -16.01 40.58
CA MET A 1 26.06 -16.58 41.05
C MET A 1 26.07 -16.54 42.56
N ILE A 2 25.03 -15.99 43.18
CA ILE A 2 24.84 -16.07 44.64
C ILE A 2 23.70 -17.05 44.88
N ASP A 3 23.94 -18.00 45.76
CA ASP A 3 23.01 -19.07 46.11
C ASP A 3 22.60 -18.94 47.58
N CYS A 4 21.36 -18.52 47.83
CA CYS A 4 20.82 -18.35 49.18
C CYS A 4 20.00 -19.55 49.66
N ARG A 5 20.03 -20.69 48.95
CA ARG A 5 19.24 -21.89 49.29
C ARG A 5 19.64 -22.58 50.61
N GLY A 6 20.78 -22.21 51.20
CA GLY A 6 21.27 -22.74 52.47
C GLY A 6 20.70 -22.10 53.75
N SER A 7 19.71 -21.20 53.64
CA SER A 7 19.06 -20.61 54.82
C SER A 7 18.29 -21.68 55.62
N LYS A 8 18.23 -21.53 56.95
CA LYS A 8 17.41 -22.38 57.82
C LYS A 8 15.90 -22.17 57.66
N ASP A 9 15.51 -21.11 56.93
CA ASP A 9 14.13 -20.73 56.69
C ASP A 9 13.79 -20.96 55.21
N VAL A 10 12.89 -21.93 54.95
CA VAL A 10 12.65 -22.51 53.62
C VAL A 10 12.03 -21.50 52.64
N ASP A 11 11.38 -20.46 53.16
CA ASP A 11 10.78 -19.39 52.34
C ASP A 11 11.79 -18.34 51.87
N GLN A 12 13.07 -18.45 52.25
CA GLN A 12 14.15 -17.52 51.90
C GLN A 12 15.02 -17.98 50.71
N GLY A 13 14.71 -19.13 50.10
CA GLY A 13 15.49 -19.68 48.99
C GLY A 13 15.34 -18.89 47.67
N PHE A 14 16.38 -18.16 47.27
CA PHE A 14 16.49 -17.58 45.93
C PHE A 14 17.93 -17.67 45.39
N ILE A 15 18.07 -17.58 44.07
CA ILE A 15 19.35 -17.54 43.37
C ILE A 15 19.44 -16.22 42.59
N VAL A 16 20.58 -15.53 42.74
CA VAL A 16 20.93 -14.35 41.93
C VAL A 16 21.98 -14.75 40.91
N GLN A 17 21.62 -14.70 39.63
CA GLN A 17 22.52 -14.86 38.50
C GLN A 17 22.83 -13.48 37.89
N THR A 18 24.11 -13.23 37.62
CA THR A 18 24.60 -12.00 37.02
C THR A 18 24.93 -12.25 35.56
N GLY A 19 24.26 -11.55 34.65
CA GLY A 19 24.55 -11.57 33.22
C GLY A 19 25.37 -10.36 32.78
N THR A 20 26.33 -10.57 31.89
CA THR A 20 26.99 -9.53 31.09
C THR A 20 26.73 -9.80 29.60
N PHE A 21 26.60 -8.74 28.81
CA PHE A 21 26.46 -8.88 27.36
C PHE A 21 27.76 -9.43 26.74
N PRO A 22 27.71 -10.26 25.68
CA PRO A 22 28.90 -10.84 25.06
C PRO A 22 29.90 -9.78 24.58
N ALA A 23 31.17 -9.91 24.99
CA ALA A 23 32.23 -8.96 24.66
C ALA A 23 32.48 -8.80 23.15
N SER A 24 32.10 -9.79 22.33
CA SER A 24 32.18 -9.77 20.87
C SER A 24 31.21 -8.78 20.20
N LEU A 25 30.09 -8.41 20.84
CA LEU A 25 29.24 -7.30 20.37
C LEU A 25 29.80 -5.94 20.82
N ALA A 26 30.47 -5.88 21.97
CA ALA A 26 30.95 -4.62 22.53
C ALA A 26 32.09 -3.98 21.71
N SER A 27 32.97 -4.79 21.10
CA SER A 27 34.09 -4.30 20.29
C SER A 27 33.64 -3.59 19.00
N VAL A 28 32.66 -4.15 18.27
CA VAL A 28 32.11 -3.57 17.03
C VAL A 28 31.27 -2.31 17.30
N LEU A 29 30.58 -2.25 18.45
CA LEU A 29 29.70 -1.13 18.81
C LEU A 29 30.40 0.01 19.56
N SER A 30 31.64 -0.20 20.05
CA SER A 30 32.44 0.80 20.77
C SER A 30 32.65 2.11 20.01
N VAL A 31 32.69 2.06 18.67
CA VAL A 31 32.88 3.21 17.77
C VAL A 31 31.65 4.13 17.70
N TRP A 32 30.45 3.62 18.06
CA TRP A 32 29.18 4.33 17.80
C TRP A 32 28.31 4.58 19.05
N ILE A 33 28.48 3.83 20.14
CA ILE A 33 27.49 3.82 21.24
C ILE A 33 27.84 4.66 22.47
N GLY A 34 29.12 5.00 22.72
CA GLY A 34 29.48 5.86 23.86
C GLY A 34 29.09 5.27 25.23
N THR A 35 29.80 4.21 25.63
CA THR A 35 29.93 3.67 27.00
C THR A 35 28.69 3.32 27.86
N ALA A 36 27.45 3.72 27.57
CA ALA A 36 26.35 3.48 28.53
C ALA A 36 25.98 1.99 28.77
N LEU A 37 26.01 1.16 27.72
CA LEU A 37 25.65 -0.27 27.82
C LEU A 37 26.79 -1.14 28.37
N SER A 38 28.05 -0.74 28.22
CA SER A 38 29.20 -1.52 28.72
C SER A 38 29.42 -1.42 30.23
N TRP A 39 28.63 -0.58 30.92
CA TRP A 39 28.66 -0.39 32.38
C TRP A 39 27.34 -0.82 33.05
N SER A 40 26.47 -1.51 32.31
CA SER A 40 25.18 -2.02 32.79
C SER A 40 25.26 -3.53 33.09
N GLN A 41 24.87 -3.93 34.30
CA GLN A 41 24.81 -5.34 34.72
C GLN A 41 23.35 -5.75 34.97
N VAL A 42 22.97 -6.95 34.52
CA VAL A 42 21.61 -7.48 34.72
C VAL A 42 21.63 -8.56 35.81
N TYR A 43 20.74 -8.43 36.79
CA TYR A 43 20.45 -9.48 37.76
C TYR A 43 19.22 -10.27 37.32
N LEU A 44 19.40 -11.55 37.04
CA LEU A 44 18.32 -12.52 36.97
C LEU A 44 18.14 -13.09 38.39
N VAL A 45 16.98 -12.86 39.01
CA VAL A 45 16.65 -13.43 40.32
C VAL A 45 15.52 -14.44 40.16
N ILE A 46 15.77 -15.64 40.66
CA ILE A 46 14.82 -16.76 40.64
C ILE A 46 14.54 -17.13 42.10
N GLY A 47 13.29 -17.03 42.53
CA GLY A 47 12.83 -17.36 43.89
C GLY A 47 11.62 -18.30 43.87
N HIS A 48 11.09 -18.62 45.05
CA HIS A 48 9.88 -19.44 45.17
C HIS A 48 8.61 -18.68 44.74
N ASP A 49 7.80 -19.35 43.93
CA ASP A 49 6.50 -18.88 43.44
C ASP A 49 5.35 -19.30 44.39
N GLN A 50 4.22 -18.61 44.35
CA GLN A 50 3.03 -18.94 45.16
C GLN A 50 1.90 -19.50 44.30
N ASN A 51 1.36 -20.65 44.67
CA ASN A 51 0.19 -21.32 44.07
C ASN A 51 -1.14 -20.68 44.51
N ASN A 52 -1.26 -19.36 44.42
CA ASN A 52 -2.38 -18.60 45.00
C ASN A 52 -3.53 -18.27 44.02
N GLY A 53 -3.44 -18.76 42.79
CA GLY A 53 -4.52 -18.75 41.79
C GLY A 53 -5.33 -20.05 41.83
N SER A 54 -6.57 -19.95 41.37
CA SER A 54 -7.50 -21.09 41.24
C SER A 54 -8.32 -20.94 39.95
N ILE A 55 -8.73 -22.05 39.33
CA ILE A 55 -9.71 -22.04 38.25
C ILE A 55 -11.02 -22.60 38.79
N GLY A 56 -12.10 -21.85 38.65
CA GLY A 56 -13.46 -22.32 38.87
C GLY A 56 -14.26 -22.34 37.56
N LEU A 57 -15.34 -23.10 37.51
CA LEU A 57 -16.33 -23.00 36.43
C LEU A 57 -17.44 -22.04 36.84
N VAL A 58 -17.66 -20.98 36.07
CA VAL A 58 -18.78 -20.04 36.25
C VAL A 58 -19.61 -20.06 34.97
N LYS A 59 -20.80 -20.68 35.03
CA LYS A 59 -21.68 -20.91 33.86
C LYS A 59 -20.97 -21.65 32.72
N ASP A 60 -20.38 -22.80 33.05
CA ASP A 60 -19.60 -23.66 32.15
C ASP A 60 -18.43 -22.98 31.41
N ARG A 61 -17.96 -21.84 31.91
CA ARG A 61 -16.74 -21.17 31.45
C ARG A 61 -15.67 -21.23 32.53
N PRO A 62 -14.42 -21.61 32.21
CA PRO A 62 -13.31 -21.55 33.15
C PRO A 62 -13.02 -20.08 33.47
N VAL A 63 -13.06 -19.73 34.76
CA VAL A 63 -12.72 -18.41 35.29
C VAL A 63 -11.51 -18.55 36.19
N LEU A 64 -10.45 -17.84 35.84
CA LEU A 64 -9.22 -17.74 36.62
C LEU A 64 -9.41 -16.74 37.76
N HIS A 65 -9.43 -17.22 38.99
CA HIS A 65 -9.45 -16.42 40.20
C HIS A 65 -8.03 -16.35 40.79
N MET A 66 -7.29 -15.29 40.44
CA MET A 66 -6.04 -14.94 41.12
C MET A 66 -6.29 -13.87 42.18
N ARG A 67 -5.89 -14.13 43.42
CA ARG A 67 -5.71 -13.05 44.40
C ARG A 67 -4.50 -12.23 43.95
N ALA A 68 -4.61 -10.91 43.97
CA ALA A 68 -3.49 -10.03 43.58
C ALA A 68 -2.22 -10.42 44.33
N VAL A 69 -1.09 -10.51 43.62
CA VAL A 69 0.24 -10.78 44.19
C VAL A 69 0.66 -9.62 45.09
N LYS A 70 0.11 -9.59 46.30
CA LYS A 70 0.43 -8.60 47.33
C LYS A 70 1.91 -8.72 47.65
N LYS A 71 2.63 -7.60 47.50
CA LYS A 71 4.05 -7.40 47.82
C LYS A 71 4.56 -8.38 48.88
N THR A 72 5.09 -9.52 48.45
CA THR A 72 5.60 -10.56 49.34
C THR A 72 6.86 -10.06 50.05
N SER A 73 7.08 -10.50 51.27
CA SER A 73 8.30 -10.23 52.04
C SER A 73 9.55 -10.57 51.24
N CYS A 74 9.54 -11.73 50.56
CA CYS A 74 10.59 -12.19 49.65
C CYS A 74 10.94 -11.14 48.56
N LEU A 75 9.96 -10.55 47.87
CA LEU A 75 10.24 -9.53 46.84
C LEU A 75 10.83 -8.23 47.41
N ARG A 76 10.44 -7.85 48.63
CA ARG A 76 11.06 -6.70 49.33
C ARG A 76 12.52 -7.02 49.69
N GLN A 77 12.76 -8.19 50.27
CA GLN A 77 14.09 -8.64 50.69
C GLN A 77 15.04 -8.82 49.51
N ILE A 78 14.58 -9.43 48.40
CA ILE A 78 15.32 -9.49 47.14
C ILE A 78 15.69 -8.07 46.67
N LYS A 79 14.75 -7.13 46.68
CA LYS A 79 15.03 -5.74 46.27
C LYS A 79 16.04 -5.06 47.18
N GLU A 80 15.94 -5.22 48.50
CA GLU A 80 16.90 -4.68 49.47
C GLU A 80 18.31 -5.24 49.24
N ILE A 81 18.43 -6.55 48.97
CA ILE A 81 19.71 -7.20 48.68
C ILE A 81 20.28 -6.73 47.34
N LEU A 82 19.47 -6.64 46.28
CA LEU A 82 19.92 -6.12 44.99
C LEU A 82 20.37 -4.65 45.09
N VAL A 83 19.64 -3.80 45.82
CA VAL A 83 20.01 -2.40 46.07
C VAL A 83 21.35 -2.31 46.80
N HIS A 84 21.55 -3.08 47.89
CA HIS A 84 22.83 -3.12 48.60
C HIS A 84 23.98 -3.63 47.72
N MET A 85 23.76 -4.70 46.95
CA MET A 85 24.76 -5.23 46.01
C MET A 85 25.14 -4.21 44.94
N THR A 86 24.16 -3.52 44.35
CA THR A 86 24.41 -2.51 43.32
C THR A 86 25.17 -1.31 43.88
N HIS A 87 24.81 -0.82 45.07
CA HIS A 87 25.55 0.26 45.73
C HIS A 87 26.96 -0.15 46.16
N ALA A 88 27.16 -1.38 46.65
CA ALA A 88 28.49 -1.90 47.00
C ALA A 88 29.43 -1.99 45.79
N MET A 89 28.89 -2.14 44.57
CA MET A 89 29.64 -2.09 43.32
C MET A 89 29.68 -0.69 42.67
N GLY A 90 29.26 0.36 43.39
CA GLY A 90 29.27 1.75 42.91
C GLY A 90 28.20 2.10 41.87
N GLY A 91 27.23 1.21 41.64
CA GLY A 91 26.16 1.40 40.66
C GLY A 91 24.89 2.05 41.24
N VAL A 92 23.93 2.32 40.36
CA VAL A 92 22.57 2.80 40.71
C VAL A 92 21.55 1.72 40.34
N PHE A 93 20.79 1.23 41.32
CA PHE A 93 19.77 0.20 41.09
C PHE A 93 18.54 0.76 40.37
N LYS A 94 18.08 0.08 39.32
CA LYS A 94 16.87 0.43 38.56
C LYS A 94 15.97 -0.79 38.39
N GLU A 95 14.74 -0.71 38.88
CA GLU A 95 13.77 -1.80 38.83
C GLU A 95 13.11 -1.91 37.43
N HIS A 96 13.02 -3.13 36.90
CA HIS A 96 12.31 -3.44 35.66
C HIS A 96 10.87 -3.90 35.94
N SER A 97 9.94 -3.65 35.01
CA SER A 97 8.51 -3.94 35.18
C SER A 97 8.15 -5.41 35.00
N LEU A 98 8.92 -6.16 34.20
CA LEU A 98 8.65 -7.57 33.90
C LEU A 98 8.87 -8.45 35.14
N LYS A 99 7.78 -9.07 35.63
CA LYS A 99 7.76 -10.03 36.73
C LYS A 99 6.85 -11.19 36.32
N VAL A 100 7.38 -12.40 36.30
CA VAL A 100 6.69 -13.58 35.77
C VAL A 100 6.53 -14.63 36.87
N THR A 101 5.30 -15.06 37.11
CA THR A 101 4.96 -16.29 37.83
C THR A 101 4.76 -17.38 36.78
N VAL A 102 5.31 -18.56 37.02
CA VAL A 102 5.25 -19.71 36.10
C VAL A 102 4.39 -20.85 36.65
N HIS A 103 4.01 -20.81 37.92
CA HIS A 103 3.14 -21.81 38.55
C HIS A 103 1.94 -21.18 39.30
N PRO A 104 1.18 -20.23 38.71
CA PRO A 104 0.16 -19.47 39.43
C PRO A 104 -0.98 -20.32 40.02
N LEU A 105 -1.21 -21.52 39.50
CA LEU A 105 -2.29 -22.43 39.91
C LEU A 105 -1.85 -23.56 40.85
N GLY A 106 -0.55 -23.72 41.10
CA GLY A 106 -0.02 -24.97 41.66
C GLY A 106 -0.05 -26.12 40.65
N GLY A 107 -0.12 -27.36 41.16
CA GLY A 107 -0.08 -28.59 40.36
C GLY A 107 -0.95 -29.71 40.93
N LEU A 108 -0.94 -30.88 40.27
CA LEU A 108 -1.64 -32.12 40.61
C LEU A 108 -1.00 -32.86 41.81
N GLY A 109 -0.81 -32.16 42.93
CA GLY A 109 -0.01 -32.62 44.08
C GLY A 109 -0.36 -34.02 44.58
N PHE A 110 0.66 -34.77 45.01
CA PHE A 110 0.50 -36.06 45.69
C PHE A 110 -0.40 -35.95 46.91
N ALA A 111 -1.32 -36.91 47.07
CA ALA A 111 -2.10 -37.07 48.29
C ALA A 111 -1.22 -37.42 49.49
N GLY A 112 -1.42 -36.74 50.61
CA GLY A 112 -0.71 -36.97 51.86
C GLY A 112 -1.16 -38.22 52.61
N ASP A 113 -2.41 -38.65 52.41
CA ASP A 113 -3.02 -39.85 53.02
C ASP A 113 -3.30 -40.98 52.01
N GLY A 114 -2.99 -40.77 50.73
CA GLY A 114 -3.25 -41.73 49.66
C GLY A 114 -4.68 -41.71 49.10
N THR A 115 -5.48 -40.69 49.40
CA THR A 115 -6.84 -40.48 48.88
C THR A 115 -6.97 -39.18 48.07
N GLY A 116 -7.96 -39.13 47.17
CA GLY A 116 -8.28 -37.91 46.41
C GLY A 116 -8.68 -36.71 47.26
N CYS A 117 -9.02 -36.90 48.54
CA CYS A 117 -9.31 -35.80 49.49
C CYS A 117 -8.10 -34.88 49.73
N THR A 118 -6.87 -35.40 49.68
CA THR A 118 -5.66 -34.65 50.08
C THR A 118 -4.69 -34.35 48.94
N GLY A 119 -4.97 -34.82 47.72
CA GLY A 119 -4.19 -34.54 46.52
C GLY A 119 -4.81 -35.14 45.27
N SER A 120 -4.34 -34.74 44.10
CA SER A 120 -4.90 -35.21 42.82
C SER A 120 -4.31 -36.55 42.37
N THR A 121 -3.13 -36.92 42.87
CA THR A 121 -2.42 -38.13 42.42
C THR A 121 -1.93 -39.01 43.58
N SER A 122 -1.87 -40.32 43.34
CA SER A 122 -1.19 -41.26 44.24
C SER A 122 0.31 -40.93 44.31
N HIS A 123 1.03 -41.47 45.31
CA HIS A 123 2.48 -41.29 45.48
C HIS A 123 3.36 -41.75 44.28
N THR A 124 2.73 -42.31 43.24
CA THR A 124 3.30 -42.86 42.01
C THR A 124 2.71 -42.21 40.76
N GLY A 125 2.04 -41.06 40.93
CA GLY A 125 1.53 -40.20 39.86
C GLY A 125 0.16 -40.57 39.29
N GLU A 126 -0.47 -41.65 39.77
CA GLU A 126 -1.76 -42.12 39.24
C GLU A 126 -2.88 -41.16 39.64
N LEU A 127 -3.68 -40.70 38.67
CA LEU A 127 -4.73 -39.72 38.91
C LEU A 127 -5.92 -40.35 39.64
N PHE A 128 -6.33 -39.81 40.78
CA PHE A 128 -7.55 -40.26 41.46
C PHE A 128 -8.81 -39.96 40.63
N ALA A 129 -9.80 -40.85 40.71
CA ALA A 129 -11.06 -40.75 40.00
C ALA A 129 -12.19 -40.11 40.85
N GLY A 130 -11.94 -39.90 42.14
CA GLY A 130 -12.87 -39.32 43.11
C GLY A 130 -12.12 -38.92 44.38
N GLU A 131 -12.84 -38.78 45.49
CA GLU A 131 -12.27 -38.37 46.81
C GLU A 131 -11.57 -39.53 47.55
N ASP A 132 -11.85 -40.78 47.18
CA ASP A 132 -11.27 -42.01 47.77
C ASP A 132 -9.96 -42.46 47.09
N THR A 133 -9.60 -43.75 47.23
CA THR A 133 -8.38 -44.36 46.68
C THR A 133 -8.50 -44.83 45.22
N GLU A 134 -9.67 -44.71 44.59
CA GLU A 134 -9.88 -45.15 43.20
C GLU A 134 -9.10 -44.28 42.22
N VAL A 135 -8.44 -44.90 41.23
CA VAL A 135 -7.60 -44.20 40.23
C VAL A 135 -8.04 -44.51 38.80
N HIS A 136 -7.79 -43.56 37.90
CA HIS A 136 -7.94 -43.76 36.47
C HIS A 136 -6.84 -44.69 35.93
N VAL A 137 -7.19 -45.97 35.73
CA VAL A 137 -6.27 -47.01 35.25
C VAL A 137 -5.55 -46.59 33.97
N GLY A 138 -4.22 -46.61 34.00
CA GLY A 138 -3.37 -46.22 32.88
C GLY A 138 -3.10 -44.72 32.72
N LEU A 139 -3.66 -43.86 33.59
CA LEU A 139 -3.41 -42.42 33.59
C LEU A 139 -2.51 -42.02 34.76
N CYS A 140 -1.27 -41.64 34.44
CA CYS A 140 -0.26 -41.22 35.40
C CYS A 140 0.41 -39.91 34.98
N ALA A 141 0.56 -38.98 35.93
CA ALA A 141 1.32 -37.75 35.79
C ALA A 141 2.75 -37.97 36.31
N VAL A 142 3.75 -37.62 35.49
CA VAL A 142 5.17 -37.94 35.72
C VAL A 142 6.08 -36.71 35.58
N ASP A 143 5.58 -35.54 35.97
CA ASP A 143 6.25 -34.24 35.81
C ASP A 143 6.06 -33.38 37.08
N GLY A 144 6.77 -32.26 37.16
CA GLY A 144 6.78 -31.30 38.27
C GLY A 144 5.44 -30.96 38.93
N PRO A 145 4.29 -30.90 38.21
CA PRO A 145 2.99 -30.67 38.83
C PRO A 145 2.58 -31.67 39.92
N VAL A 146 3.11 -32.91 39.98
CA VAL A 146 2.73 -33.86 41.05
C VAL A 146 3.29 -33.51 42.43
N LEU A 147 4.14 -32.49 42.51
CA LEU A 147 4.75 -32.06 43.76
C LEU A 147 3.82 -31.09 44.51
N PRO A 148 3.59 -31.30 45.82
CA PRO A 148 2.65 -30.48 46.60
C PRO A 148 3.13 -29.04 46.86
N ARG A 149 4.35 -28.67 46.43
CA ARG A 149 4.90 -27.32 46.54
C ARG A 149 5.91 -27.00 45.43
N SER A 150 6.14 -25.70 45.20
CA SER A 150 7.26 -25.23 44.38
C SER A 150 8.61 -25.71 44.94
N LEU A 151 9.40 -26.38 44.10
CA LEU A 151 10.77 -26.82 44.41
C LEU A 151 11.85 -25.75 44.16
N GLY A 152 11.47 -24.55 43.71
CA GLY A 152 12.41 -23.47 43.41
C GLY A 152 13.09 -23.61 42.04
N ALA A 153 14.33 -23.16 41.93
CA ALA A 153 15.02 -22.98 40.65
C ALA A 153 15.53 -24.30 40.02
N ASN A 154 15.10 -24.57 38.79
CA ASN A 154 15.51 -25.70 37.94
C ASN A 154 15.56 -27.06 38.66
N PRO A 155 14.42 -27.58 39.17
CA PRO A 155 14.36 -28.82 39.94
C PRO A 155 14.44 -30.10 39.07
N LEU A 156 15.16 -30.04 37.94
CA LEU A 156 15.24 -31.10 36.94
C LEU A 156 15.52 -32.46 37.56
N ALA A 157 16.58 -32.58 38.39
CA ALA A 157 16.96 -33.85 39.01
C ALA A 157 15.84 -34.46 39.88
N THR A 158 15.07 -33.63 40.60
CA THR A 158 13.97 -34.09 41.45
C THR A 158 12.77 -34.53 40.61
N ILE A 159 12.45 -33.79 39.54
CA ILE A 159 11.39 -34.16 38.60
C ILE A 159 11.76 -35.45 37.88
N THR A 160 12.99 -35.56 37.36
CA THR A 160 13.51 -36.77 36.70
C THR A 160 13.43 -37.99 37.62
N ALA A 161 13.92 -37.90 38.87
CA ALA A 161 13.86 -39.03 39.81
C ALA A 161 12.42 -39.47 40.13
N ILE A 162 11.48 -38.53 40.20
CA ILE A 162 10.05 -38.85 40.41
C ILE A 162 9.44 -39.46 39.15
N ALA A 163 9.78 -38.95 37.97
CA ALA A 163 9.33 -39.49 36.69
C ALA A 163 9.82 -40.93 36.50
N GLU A 164 11.12 -41.18 36.71
CA GLU A 164 11.75 -42.50 36.65
C GLU A 164 11.06 -43.48 37.61
N ARG A 165 10.92 -43.13 38.89
CA ARG A 165 10.23 -43.98 39.89
C ARG A 165 8.77 -44.28 39.52
N SER A 166 8.06 -43.30 38.96
CA SER A 166 6.64 -43.45 38.58
C SER A 166 6.49 -44.33 37.34
N VAL A 167 7.36 -44.16 36.35
CA VAL A 167 7.43 -45.01 35.15
C VAL A 167 7.84 -46.44 35.50
N GLU A 168 8.84 -46.64 36.36
CA GLU A 168 9.26 -47.95 36.86
C GLU A 168 8.12 -48.66 37.60
N THR A 169 7.45 -47.96 38.53
CA THR A 169 6.33 -48.56 39.27
C THR A 169 5.17 -48.93 38.36
N MET A 170 4.86 -48.09 37.36
CA MET A 170 3.83 -48.39 36.36
C MET A 170 4.22 -49.57 35.47
N ALA A 171 5.47 -49.65 35.02
CA ALA A 171 5.97 -50.77 34.22
C ALA A 171 5.86 -52.09 34.97
N ILE A 172 6.29 -52.13 36.24
CA ILE A 172 6.16 -53.31 37.11
C ILE A 172 4.68 -53.72 37.27
N ARG A 173 3.78 -52.77 37.56
CA ARG A 173 2.33 -53.04 37.71
C ARG A 173 1.67 -53.55 36.44
N GLN A 174 2.11 -53.11 35.27
CA GLN A 174 1.59 -53.51 33.96
C GLN A 174 2.29 -54.75 33.37
N GLY A 175 3.26 -55.34 34.07
CA GLY A 175 4.04 -56.48 33.57
C GLY A 175 4.94 -56.14 32.37
N LEU A 176 5.34 -54.87 32.23
CA LEU A 176 6.15 -54.37 31.12
C LEU A 176 7.65 -54.45 31.45
N ALA A 177 8.43 -55.03 30.54
CA ALA A 177 9.88 -55.01 30.63
C ALA A 177 10.44 -53.64 30.22
N MET A 178 11.23 -53.01 31.09
CA MET A 178 11.93 -51.76 30.77
C MET A 178 13.25 -52.06 30.04
N ASP A 179 13.40 -51.52 28.83
CA ASP A 179 14.66 -51.58 28.10
C ASP A 179 15.58 -50.42 28.51
N LEU A 180 16.49 -50.71 29.43
CA LEU A 180 17.53 -49.79 29.89
C LEU A 180 18.82 -49.86 29.04
N LYS A 181 18.86 -50.70 28.00
CA LYS A 181 20.06 -50.95 27.18
C LYS A 181 19.99 -50.28 25.81
N SER A 182 18.80 -50.10 25.23
CA SER A 182 18.67 -49.26 24.05
C SER A 182 18.97 -47.80 24.41
N GLN A 183 20.00 -47.24 23.79
CA GLN A 183 20.08 -45.79 23.70
C GLN A 183 18.90 -45.35 22.83
N ALA A 184 17.92 -44.71 23.45
CA ALA A 184 16.88 -44.01 22.72
C ALA A 184 17.55 -42.97 21.83
N HIS A 185 17.63 -43.24 20.52
CA HIS A 185 18.20 -42.33 19.52
C HIS A 185 17.26 -41.12 19.29
N PHE A 186 17.12 -40.26 20.31
CA PHE A 186 16.33 -39.04 20.27
C PHE A 186 16.74 -38.15 19.06
N ASP A 187 18.04 -38.03 18.80
CA ASP A 187 18.60 -37.24 17.68
C ASP A 187 18.02 -37.61 16.30
N LEU A 188 17.82 -38.91 16.03
CA LEU A 188 17.41 -39.38 14.70
C LEU A 188 15.93 -39.13 14.39
N ARG A 189 15.07 -39.06 15.41
CA ARG A 189 13.65 -38.64 15.24
C ARG A 189 13.51 -37.12 15.26
N TRP A 190 14.21 -36.43 16.17
CA TRP A 190 14.13 -34.98 16.30
C TRP A 190 14.62 -34.26 15.03
N HIS A 191 15.74 -34.68 14.45
CA HIS A 191 16.24 -34.12 13.18
C HIS A 191 15.35 -34.40 11.96
N LYS A 192 14.50 -35.44 11.99
CA LYS A 192 13.51 -35.69 10.91
C LYS A 192 12.32 -34.74 11.00
N HIS A 193 11.86 -34.38 12.20
CA HIS A 193 10.76 -33.43 12.38
C HIS A 193 11.19 -31.96 12.23
N LEU A 194 12.39 -31.58 12.71
CA LEU A 194 12.97 -30.24 12.51
C LEU A 194 13.08 -29.84 11.03
N ARG A 195 13.18 -30.80 10.10
CA ARG A 195 13.18 -30.53 8.64
C ARG A 195 11.86 -29.91 8.13
N LYS A 196 10.75 -30.00 8.87
CA LYS A 196 9.46 -29.40 8.51
C LYS A 196 9.23 -27.99 9.06
N ILE A 197 10.01 -27.53 10.04
CA ILE A 197 9.85 -26.17 10.56
C ILE A 197 10.26 -25.18 9.45
N LYS A 198 9.33 -24.31 9.03
CA LYS A 198 9.65 -23.18 8.14
C LYS A 198 10.62 -22.28 8.89
N THR A 199 11.74 -21.94 8.26
CA THR A 199 12.75 -21.10 8.88
C THR A 199 12.25 -19.65 8.91
N LYS A 200 12.08 -19.09 10.12
CA LYS A 200 11.52 -17.74 10.36
C LYS A 200 12.62 -16.75 10.80
N ILE A 201 12.46 -15.49 10.40
CA ILE A 201 13.19 -14.32 10.93
C ILE A 201 12.27 -13.63 11.92
N HIS A 202 12.77 -13.29 13.11
CA HIS A 202 12.01 -12.63 14.16
C HIS A 202 12.65 -11.30 14.52
N PHE A 203 11.88 -10.25 14.76
CA PHE A 203 12.38 -8.98 15.32
C PHE A 203 11.28 -8.18 16.02
N ASP A 204 11.71 -7.29 16.92
CA ASP A 204 10.81 -6.44 17.70
C ASP A 204 10.80 -5.02 17.14
N GLU A 205 9.63 -4.44 16.89
CA GLU A 205 9.48 -3.07 16.41
C GLU A 205 8.67 -2.22 17.41
N LYS A 206 9.29 -1.19 17.99
CA LYS A 206 8.62 -0.21 18.85
C LYS A 206 8.43 1.12 18.12
N MET A 207 7.19 1.61 18.12
CA MET A 207 6.78 2.85 17.48
C MET A 207 5.99 3.73 18.44
N GLU A 208 6.26 5.04 18.45
CA GLU A 208 5.60 6.03 19.30
C GLU A 208 5.14 7.25 18.50
N GLY A 209 4.01 7.85 18.88
CA GLY A 209 3.46 9.02 18.22
C GLY A 209 2.06 9.37 18.72
N SER A 210 1.16 9.75 17.81
CA SER A 210 -0.19 10.18 18.19
C SER A 210 -1.27 9.85 17.16
N LEU A 211 -2.49 9.69 17.68
CA LEU A 211 -3.75 9.65 16.93
C LEU A 211 -4.49 10.98 17.11
N SER A 212 -5.20 11.41 16.07
CA SER A 212 -6.27 12.40 16.18
C SER A 212 -7.58 11.68 16.49
N TYR A 213 -8.19 12.06 17.61
CA TYR A 213 -9.49 11.57 18.07
C TYR A 213 -10.33 12.78 18.50
N ASN A 214 -11.52 12.94 17.92
CA ASN A 214 -12.38 14.13 18.08
C ASN A 214 -11.67 15.48 17.88
N GLY A 215 -10.63 15.51 17.03
CA GLY A 215 -9.80 16.70 16.76
C GLY A 215 -8.60 16.89 17.70
N GLU A 216 -8.54 16.17 18.81
CA GLU A 216 -7.43 16.23 19.77
C GLU A 216 -6.34 15.19 19.48
N ALA A 217 -5.09 15.51 19.81
CA ALA A 217 -3.95 14.61 19.64
C ALA A 217 -3.72 13.75 20.91
N VAL A 218 -3.91 12.44 20.79
CA VAL A 218 -3.76 11.47 21.88
C VAL A 218 -2.53 10.59 21.63
N SER A 219 -1.72 10.35 22.67
CA SER A 219 -0.54 9.50 22.58
C SER A 219 -0.87 8.06 22.17
N LEU A 220 -0.05 7.49 21.29
CA LEU A 220 -0.12 6.13 20.80
C LEU A 220 1.28 5.50 20.85
N SER A 221 1.39 4.35 21.51
CA SER A 221 2.56 3.47 21.48
C SER A 221 2.17 2.10 20.95
N ILE A 222 2.97 1.54 20.05
CA ILE A 222 2.80 0.21 19.48
C ILE A 222 4.10 -0.56 19.70
N VAL A 223 3.99 -1.76 20.27
CA VAL A 223 5.10 -2.71 20.42
C VAL A 223 4.72 -3.97 19.65
N LEU A 224 5.48 -4.29 18.61
CA LEU A 224 5.25 -5.43 17.74
C LEU A 224 6.38 -6.45 17.90
N HIS A 225 6.01 -7.73 17.93
CA HIS A 225 6.89 -8.84 17.57
C HIS A 225 6.50 -9.27 16.16
N VAL A 226 7.47 -9.26 15.24
CA VAL A 226 7.26 -9.53 13.82
C VAL A 226 7.95 -10.82 13.44
N GLU A 227 7.17 -11.79 12.98
CA GLU A 227 7.70 -13.04 12.43
C GLU A 227 7.61 -13.01 10.91
N VAL A 228 8.73 -13.09 10.20
CA VAL A 228 8.79 -13.09 8.73
C VAL A 228 9.25 -14.45 8.22
N HIS A 229 8.57 -14.98 7.22
CA HIS A 229 8.96 -16.21 6.54
C HIS A 229 9.07 -16.02 5.02
N GLN A 230 9.93 -16.81 4.39
CA GLN A 230 10.09 -16.83 2.93
C GLN A 230 9.14 -17.86 2.32
N GLN A 231 8.31 -17.44 1.37
CA GLN A 231 7.59 -18.31 0.44
C GLN A 231 7.97 -17.91 -0.98
N ASP A 232 8.67 -18.81 -1.67
CA ASP A 232 9.31 -18.53 -2.98
C ASP A 232 10.17 -17.25 -2.95
N ASP A 233 9.88 -16.25 -3.77
CA ASP A 233 10.58 -14.96 -3.78
C ASP A 233 9.85 -13.85 -2.99
N VAL A 234 8.80 -14.20 -2.24
CA VAL A 234 8.00 -13.29 -1.41
C VAL A 234 8.32 -13.50 0.07
N PHE A 235 8.29 -12.41 0.84
CA PHE A 235 8.38 -12.40 2.28
C PHE A 235 7.05 -11.97 2.87
N GLU A 236 6.43 -12.86 3.64
CA GLU A 236 5.18 -12.63 4.37
C GLU A 236 5.45 -12.74 5.87
N GLY A 237 4.72 -11.97 6.67
CA GLY A 237 4.87 -12.01 8.11
C GLY A 237 3.60 -11.91 8.92
N GLU A 238 3.73 -12.29 10.17
CA GLU A 238 2.72 -12.27 11.21
C GLU A 238 3.11 -11.21 12.26
N LEU A 239 2.11 -10.55 12.86
CA LEU A 239 2.29 -9.51 13.87
C LEU A 239 1.64 -9.91 15.19
N PHE A 240 2.42 -9.84 16.26
CA PHE A 240 1.96 -10.02 17.65
C PHE A 240 2.40 -8.82 18.49
N GLY A 241 1.86 -8.68 19.71
CA GLY A 241 2.28 -7.63 20.65
C GLY A 241 1.11 -6.78 21.16
N THR A 242 1.38 -5.51 21.46
CA THR A 242 0.46 -4.65 22.22
C THR A 242 0.34 -3.23 21.66
N VAL A 243 -0.83 -2.63 21.88
CA VAL A 243 -1.12 -1.22 21.59
C VAL A 243 -1.52 -0.49 22.87
N ASP A 244 -0.88 0.64 23.14
CA ASP A 244 -1.18 1.54 24.24
C ASP A 244 -1.73 2.87 23.69
N CYS A 245 -3.02 3.12 23.90
CA CYS A 245 -3.63 4.43 23.62
C CYS A 245 -4.85 4.66 24.53
N ARG A 246 -4.80 5.70 25.36
CA ARG A 246 -5.86 5.99 26.36
C ARG A 246 -7.23 6.32 25.76
N ALA A 247 -7.30 6.74 24.50
CA ALA A 247 -8.57 6.95 23.79
C ALA A 247 -9.21 5.65 23.29
N LEU A 248 -8.44 4.57 23.15
CA LEU A 248 -8.95 3.24 22.78
C LEU A 248 -9.32 2.43 24.04
N SER A 249 -8.44 2.45 25.05
CA SER A 249 -8.63 1.71 26.29
C SER A 249 -7.73 2.30 27.40
N PRO A 250 -8.17 2.32 28.68
CA PRO A 250 -7.31 2.67 29.82
C PRO A 250 -6.15 1.68 30.05
N GLN A 251 -6.26 0.48 29.50
CA GLN A 251 -5.29 -0.63 29.61
C GLN A 251 -4.79 -1.04 28.22
N SER A 252 -3.57 -1.58 28.14
CA SER A 252 -2.98 -2.09 26.90
C SER A 252 -3.90 -3.08 26.18
N LEU A 253 -4.00 -2.93 24.85
CA LEU A 253 -4.71 -3.86 23.98
C LEU A 253 -3.74 -4.93 23.46
N ASN A 254 -4.21 -6.17 23.34
CA ASN A 254 -3.43 -7.27 22.78
C ASN A 254 -3.76 -7.46 21.29
N ILE A 255 -2.75 -7.76 20.48
CA ILE A 255 -2.90 -8.10 19.07
C ILE A 255 -3.20 -9.60 18.94
N GLN A 256 -4.24 -9.97 18.19
CA GLN A 256 -4.65 -11.39 18.02
C GLN A 256 -4.49 -11.93 16.60
N GLU A 257 -4.84 -11.13 15.59
CA GLU A 257 -4.78 -11.51 14.18
C GLU A 257 -4.00 -10.41 13.46
N GLY A 258 -2.72 -10.65 13.14
CA GLY A 258 -1.83 -9.63 12.61
C GLY A 258 -1.05 -10.08 11.38
N CYS A 259 -1.11 -9.29 10.31
CA CYS A 259 -0.49 -9.54 9.02
C CYS A 259 0.50 -8.42 8.65
N PHE A 260 1.69 -8.83 8.21
CA PHE A 260 2.77 -7.96 7.76
C PHE A 260 3.19 -8.30 6.32
N ARG A 261 3.15 -7.30 5.43
CA ARG A 261 3.50 -7.48 4.01
C ARG A 261 4.50 -6.41 3.57
N LEU A 262 5.60 -6.83 2.94
CA LEU A 262 6.75 -5.97 2.66
C LEU A 262 6.81 -5.49 1.21
N PHE A 263 6.74 -4.18 1.01
CA PHE A 263 6.90 -3.51 -0.29
C PHE A 263 5.96 -4.06 -1.38
N GLU A 264 4.68 -4.20 -1.05
CA GLU A 264 3.60 -4.41 -2.02
C GLU A 264 3.55 -3.19 -2.97
N ALA A 265 3.39 -3.42 -4.27
CA ALA A 265 3.20 -2.32 -5.21
C ALA A 265 1.72 -1.87 -5.17
N ASP A 266 1.48 -0.56 -5.15
CA ASP A 266 0.11 -0.04 -5.18
C ASP A 266 -0.43 -0.08 -6.63
N PRO A 267 -1.59 -0.73 -6.90
CA PRO A 267 -2.17 -0.74 -8.23
C PRO A 267 -2.77 0.62 -8.63
N SER A 268 -3.09 1.49 -7.65
CA SER A 268 -3.71 2.79 -7.86
C SER A 268 -2.72 3.95 -8.00
N GLU A 269 -1.45 3.79 -7.58
CA GLU A 269 -0.40 4.81 -7.76
C GLU A 269 0.93 4.20 -8.27
N PRO A 270 1.42 4.56 -9.47
CA PRO A 270 2.63 3.98 -10.05
C PRO A 270 3.88 4.36 -9.26
N ASN A 271 4.80 3.40 -9.13
CA ASN A 271 6.06 3.51 -8.39
C ASN A 271 5.91 3.66 -6.87
N LEU A 272 4.68 3.66 -6.33
CA LEU A 272 4.44 3.56 -4.90
C LEU A 272 4.62 2.11 -4.44
N MET A 273 5.48 1.90 -3.45
CA MET A 273 5.55 0.65 -2.70
C MET A 273 5.13 0.89 -1.25
N THR A 274 4.37 -0.03 -0.70
CA THR A 274 3.79 0.10 0.63
C THR A 274 4.20 -1.07 1.50
N MET A 275 4.54 -0.79 2.76
CA MET A 275 4.73 -1.82 3.79
C MET A 275 3.52 -1.78 4.73
N THR A 276 2.84 -2.92 4.79
CA THR A 276 1.49 -3.08 5.32
C THR A 276 1.53 -3.75 6.68
N TYR A 277 0.88 -3.15 7.67
CA TYR A 277 0.69 -3.66 9.03
C TYR A 277 -0.82 -3.69 9.30
N ASP A 278 -1.48 -4.83 9.11
CA ASP A 278 -2.93 -4.96 9.34
C ASP A 278 -3.18 -5.88 10.53
N PHE A 279 -3.90 -5.41 11.56
CA PHE A 279 -4.16 -6.25 12.73
C PHE A 279 -5.39 -5.86 13.54
N ILE A 280 -5.92 -6.83 14.30
CA ILE A 280 -6.99 -6.63 15.29
C ILE A 280 -6.38 -6.49 16.69
N ALA A 281 -6.65 -5.36 17.34
CA ALA A 281 -6.28 -5.09 18.73
C ALA A 281 -7.51 -5.24 19.65
N VAL A 282 -7.37 -5.99 20.74
CA VAL A 282 -8.47 -6.37 21.64
C VAL A 282 -8.18 -5.89 23.07
N SER A 283 -9.13 -5.20 23.69
CA SER A 283 -9.05 -4.78 25.09
C SER A 283 -9.29 -5.94 26.06
N ILE A 284 -8.96 -5.76 27.33
CA ILE A 284 -9.28 -6.72 28.41
C ILE A 284 -10.81 -6.87 28.61
N SER A 285 -11.62 -5.87 28.21
CA SER A 285 -13.09 -5.97 28.19
C SER A 285 -13.65 -6.71 26.96
N GLY A 286 -12.79 -7.15 26.02
CA GLY A 286 -13.19 -7.85 24.79
C GLY A 286 -13.61 -6.92 23.64
N GLN A 287 -13.46 -5.60 23.78
CA GLN A 287 -13.72 -4.66 22.70
C GLN A 287 -12.61 -4.74 21.65
N LYS A 288 -12.98 -4.84 20.38
CA LYS A 288 -12.04 -4.96 19.25
C LYS A 288 -11.91 -3.66 18.47
N PHE A 289 -10.70 -3.41 17.98
CA PHE A 289 -10.37 -2.33 17.08
C PHE A 289 -9.59 -2.89 15.89
N VAL A 290 -10.00 -2.55 14.67
CA VAL A 290 -9.30 -2.91 13.44
C VAL A 290 -8.30 -1.80 13.15
N ILE A 291 -7.00 -2.12 13.13
CA ILE A 291 -5.91 -1.15 12.96
C ILE A 291 -5.18 -1.46 11.65
N THR A 292 -5.08 -0.45 10.80
CA THR A 292 -4.36 -0.51 9.52
C THR A 292 -3.23 0.51 9.53
N GLY A 293 -1.99 0.02 9.52
CA GLY A 293 -0.76 0.82 9.42
C GLY A 293 -0.12 0.69 8.04
N ARG A 294 0.36 1.80 7.48
CA ARG A 294 1.05 1.84 6.17
C ARG A 294 2.31 2.70 6.25
N LYS A 295 3.43 2.17 5.76
CA LYS A 295 4.64 2.96 5.44
C LYS A 295 4.77 3.06 3.92
N TYR A 296 4.96 4.27 3.42
CA TYR A 296 4.92 4.57 1.98
C TYR A 296 6.33 4.87 1.47
N PHE A 297 6.73 4.18 0.41
CA PHE A 297 8.02 4.32 -0.25
C PHE A 297 7.78 4.78 -1.69
N ASP A 298 7.94 6.08 -1.92
CA ASP A 298 7.72 6.73 -3.21
C ASP A 298 9.00 7.47 -3.68
N PRO A 299 9.11 7.84 -4.97
CA PRO A 299 10.31 8.47 -5.54
C PRO A 299 10.73 9.82 -4.92
N SER A 300 9.95 10.43 -4.02
CA SER A 300 10.37 11.60 -3.23
C SER A 300 11.66 11.37 -2.42
N ALA A 301 11.90 10.13 -2.00
CA ALA A 301 13.12 9.73 -1.31
C ALA A 301 14.35 9.54 -2.24
N ALA A 302 14.22 9.75 -3.55
CA ALA A 302 15.33 9.66 -4.50
C ALA A 302 16.49 10.58 -4.10
N PHE A 303 17.68 10.01 -3.95
CA PHE A 303 18.91 10.63 -3.46
C PHE A 303 18.77 11.41 -2.14
N SER A 304 17.76 11.09 -1.31
CA SER A 304 17.53 11.73 0.00
C SER A 304 17.51 10.70 1.11
N ALA A 305 18.63 10.58 1.83
CA ALA A 305 18.73 9.64 2.96
C ALA A 305 17.76 10.00 4.09
N ALA A 306 17.49 11.30 4.30
CA ALA A 306 16.54 11.79 5.30
C ALA A 306 15.08 11.43 4.97
N GLU A 307 14.66 11.60 3.71
CA GLU A 307 13.30 11.20 3.30
C GLU A 307 13.15 9.67 3.22
N LEU A 308 14.21 8.93 2.83
CA LEU A 308 14.21 7.47 2.90
C LEU A 308 14.10 6.95 4.34
N TRP A 309 14.85 7.55 5.27
CA TRP A 309 14.76 7.24 6.70
C TRP A 309 13.36 7.49 7.24
N LYS A 310 12.78 8.66 6.92
CA LYS A 310 11.41 9.03 7.27
C LYS A 310 10.39 8.03 6.70
N ALA A 311 10.52 7.61 5.44
CA ALA A 311 9.68 6.58 4.84
C ALA A 311 9.80 5.22 5.55
N ALA A 312 11.00 4.81 5.94
CA ALA A 312 11.23 3.54 6.66
C ALA A 312 10.73 3.55 8.12
N THR A 313 10.71 4.72 8.76
CA THR A 313 10.41 4.87 10.20
C THR A 313 9.02 5.42 10.50
N THR A 314 8.34 6.09 9.56
CA THR A 314 7.00 6.66 9.77
C THR A 314 5.91 5.67 9.37
N LEU A 315 5.06 5.27 10.32
CA LEU A 315 3.84 4.50 10.07
C LEU A 315 2.62 5.42 10.15
N ILE A 316 1.85 5.51 9.07
CA ILE A 316 0.54 6.18 9.07
C ILE A 316 -0.50 5.15 9.51
N VAL A 317 -1.27 5.47 10.55
CA VAL A 317 -2.19 4.55 11.24
C VAL A 317 -3.62 5.04 11.10
N ALA A 318 -4.54 4.14 10.77
CA ALA A 318 -5.98 4.35 10.88
C ALA A 318 -6.60 3.27 11.78
N VAL A 319 -7.56 3.65 12.61
CA VAL A 319 -8.27 2.80 13.56
C VAL A 319 -9.76 2.83 13.23
N LYS A 320 -10.37 1.65 13.18
CA LYS A 320 -11.81 1.45 12.96
C LYS A 320 -12.41 0.58 14.07
N LEU A 321 -13.70 0.73 14.30
CA LEU A 321 -14.46 -0.22 15.12
C LEU A 321 -14.77 -1.50 14.33
N GLU A 322 -15.27 -2.53 15.02
CA GLU A 322 -15.62 -3.84 14.43
C GLU A 322 -16.75 -3.75 13.38
N ASP A 323 -17.58 -2.70 13.42
CA ASP A 323 -18.59 -2.37 12.39
C ASP A 323 -18.00 -1.67 11.14
N GLY A 324 -16.69 -1.40 11.13
CA GLY A 324 -15.98 -0.72 10.06
C GLY A 324 -16.00 0.80 10.12
N SER A 325 -16.67 1.40 11.12
CA SER A 325 -16.77 2.85 11.26
C SER A 325 -15.41 3.49 11.64
N PRO A 326 -15.03 4.63 11.06
CA PRO A 326 -13.74 5.27 11.33
C PRO A 326 -13.71 5.86 12.73
N PHE A 327 -12.72 5.48 13.54
CA PHE A 327 -12.61 5.90 14.94
C PHE A 327 -11.53 6.97 15.15
N ALA A 328 -10.32 6.75 14.63
CA ALA A 328 -9.20 7.66 14.78
C ALA A 328 -8.16 7.46 13.66
N SER A 329 -7.30 8.44 13.42
CA SER A 329 -6.16 8.29 12.50
C SER A 329 -4.97 9.14 12.93
N GLY A 330 -3.75 8.77 12.56
CA GLY A 330 -2.56 9.48 12.98
C GLY A 330 -1.27 8.88 12.47
N LYS A 331 -0.17 9.12 13.18
CA LYS A 331 1.17 8.68 12.80
C LYS A 331 2.01 8.32 14.01
N VAL A 332 2.79 7.25 13.87
CA VAL A 332 3.82 6.83 14.82
C VAL A 332 5.16 6.69 14.11
N ASN A 333 6.26 6.83 14.85
CA ASN A 333 7.61 6.78 14.31
C ASN A 333 8.46 5.82 15.14
N ILE A 334 9.38 5.12 14.47
CA ILE A 334 10.47 4.41 15.15
C ILE A 334 11.53 5.46 15.56
N SER A 335 11.86 5.55 16.85
CA SER A 335 13.00 6.35 17.31
C SER A 335 14.33 5.68 16.90
N LEU A 336 15.42 6.44 16.80
CA LEU A 336 16.73 5.85 16.46
C LEU A 336 17.16 4.75 17.45
N SER A 337 16.89 4.92 18.75
CA SER A 337 17.14 3.89 19.77
C SER A 337 16.25 2.65 19.58
N SER A 338 14.96 2.83 19.27
CA SER A 338 14.04 1.71 18.99
C SER A 338 14.42 0.96 17.72
N PHE A 339 14.94 1.66 16.69
CA PHE A 339 15.43 1.04 15.47
C PHE A 339 16.73 0.24 15.70
N ILE A 340 17.63 0.73 16.55
CA ILE A 340 18.80 -0.05 16.98
C ILE A 340 18.37 -1.30 17.77
N SER A 341 17.37 -1.17 18.66
CA SER A 341 16.79 -2.32 19.36
C SER A 341 16.10 -3.32 18.40
N GLN A 342 15.47 -2.85 17.33
CA GLN A 342 14.91 -3.70 16.27
C GLN A 342 16.00 -4.50 15.55
N LEU A 343 17.12 -3.87 15.19
CA LEU A 343 18.26 -4.57 14.61
C LEU A 343 18.93 -5.56 15.59
N GLN A 344 18.91 -5.27 16.89
CA GLN A 344 19.46 -6.14 17.93
C GLN A 344 18.55 -7.34 18.28
N SER A 345 17.24 -7.22 18.10
CA SER A 345 16.26 -8.31 18.30
C SER A 345 16.14 -9.25 17.10
N MET A 346 16.76 -8.92 15.95
CA MET A 346 16.79 -9.78 14.77
C MET A 346 17.41 -11.15 15.07
N THR A 347 16.57 -12.16 15.17
CA THR A 347 16.94 -13.55 15.45
C THR A 347 16.34 -14.48 14.40
N MET A 348 16.81 -15.73 14.38
CA MET A 348 16.34 -16.75 13.45
C MET A 348 15.99 -18.04 14.19
N SER A 349 15.08 -18.80 13.59
CA SER A 349 14.67 -20.11 14.11
C SER A 349 14.26 -21.05 12.99
N GLY A 350 14.24 -22.35 13.28
CA GLY A 350 13.69 -23.36 12.38
C GLY A 350 14.65 -23.82 11.28
N GLY A 351 15.97 -23.83 11.51
CA GLY A 351 16.89 -24.48 10.60
C GLY A 351 18.28 -24.77 11.19
N PRO A 352 19.14 -25.50 10.46
CA PRO A 352 20.58 -25.48 10.73
C PRO A 352 21.14 -24.09 10.39
N ALA A 353 22.13 -23.61 11.15
CA ALA A 353 22.71 -22.26 11.00
C ALA A 353 23.07 -21.85 9.56
N ARG A 354 23.51 -22.78 8.70
CA ARG A 354 23.77 -22.53 7.26
C ARG A 354 22.51 -22.16 6.47
N LYS A 355 21.37 -22.77 6.78
CA LYS A 355 20.06 -22.49 6.15
C LYS A 355 19.51 -21.15 6.64
N GLU A 356 19.65 -20.88 7.93
CA GLU A 356 19.27 -19.62 8.57
C GLU A 356 20.05 -18.45 7.95
N TYR A 357 21.39 -18.49 7.96
CA TYR A 357 22.24 -17.48 7.33
C TYR A 357 21.89 -17.23 5.84
N LYS A 358 21.57 -18.30 5.08
CA LYS A 358 21.13 -18.19 3.68
C LYS A 358 19.78 -17.47 3.52
N ILE A 359 18.87 -17.60 4.47
CA ILE A 359 17.56 -16.92 4.45
C ILE A 359 17.68 -15.48 4.95
N PHE A 360 18.48 -15.22 5.99
CA PHE A 360 18.81 -13.86 6.44
C PHE A 360 19.45 -13.03 5.32
N THR A 361 20.47 -13.58 4.65
CA THR A 361 21.15 -12.89 3.53
C THR A 361 20.21 -12.62 2.35
N ARG A 362 19.26 -13.52 2.06
CA ARG A 362 18.19 -13.29 1.06
C ARG A 362 17.23 -12.18 1.48
N PHE A 363 16.79 -12.17 2.74
CA PHE A 363 15.92 -11.11 3.28
C PHE A 363 16.61 -9.74 3.23
N LEU A 364 17.87 -9.67 3.70
CA LEU A 364 18.66 -8.45 3.65
C LEU A 364 18.89 -7.97 2.21
N TYR A 365 19.18 -8.88 1.27
CA TYR A 365 19.29 -8.55 -0.15
C TYR A 365 17.97 -8.04 -0.72
N PHE A 366 16.83 -8.68 -0.44
CA PHE A 366 15.50 -8.24 -0.86
C PHE A 366 15.18 -6.84 -0.33
N PHE A 367 15.33 -6.63 0.97
CA PHE A 367 15.02 -5.38 1.67
C PHE A 367 15.91 -4.23 1.16
N THR A 368 17.22 -4.46 1.11
CA THR A 368 18.19 -3.48 0.59
C THR A 368 17.94 -3.17 -0.89
N ARG A 369 17.61 -4.17 -1.72
CA ARG A 369 17.29 -3.96 -3.15
C ARG A 369 16.01 -3.15 -3.33
N LYS A 370 14.99 -3.34 -2.48
CA LYS A 370 13.76 -2.53 -2.48
C LYS A 370 14.06 -1.07 -2.09
N LEU A 371 14.80 -0.84 -1.02
CA LEU A 371 15.21 0.52 -0.61
C LEU A 371 16.11 1.22 -1.65
N LEU A 372 17.08 0.50 -2.24
CA LEU A 372 17.94 1.05 -3.29
C LEU A 372 17.17 1.44 -4.55
N ARG A 373 16.09 0.74 -4.91
CA ARG A 373 15.21 1.14 -6.04
C ARG A 373 14.51 2.48 -5.78
N VAL A 374 14.18 2.78 -4.53
CA VAL A 374 13.54 4.05 -4.12
C VAL A 374 14.59 5.16 -4.07
N PHE A 375 15.72 4.91 -3.40
CA PHE A 375 16.79 5.90 -3.23
C PHE A 375 17.51 6.22 -4.55
N LEU A 376 17.72 5.23 -5.42
CA LEU A 376 18.35 5.38 -6.72
C LEU A 376 17.33 5.35 -7.86
N ALA A 377 16.11 5.87 -7.66
CA ALA A 377 15.02 5.77 -8.65
C ALA A 377 15.42 6.20 -10.09
N PRO A 378 16.19 7.28 -10.32
CA PRO A 378 16.69 7.63 -11.67
C PRO A 378 17.69 6.61 -12.26
N LEU A 379 18.40 5.85 -11.42
CA LEU A 379 19.34 4.80 -11.84
C LEU A 379 18.67 3.41 -11.96
N ALA A 380 17.41 3.26 -11.54
CA ALA A 380 16.67 2.02 -11.69
C ALA A 380 16.64 1.56 -13.17
N PRO A 381 16.52 0.25 -13.46
CA PRO A 381 16.41 -0.22 -14.83
C PRO A 381 15.23 0.45 -15.54
N LEU A 382 15.48 0.96 -16.75
CA LEU A 382 14.44 1.54 -17.59
C LEU A 382 13.43 0.46 -18.01
N GLN A 383 12.15 0.81 -17.92
CA GLN A 383 11.04 0.03 -18.44
C GLN A 383 10.69 0.51 -19.85
N TYR A 384 10.48 -0.45 -20.74
CA TYR A 384 10.16 -0.25 -22.14
C TYR A 384 8.78 -0.88 -22.46
N PRO A 385 8.16 -0.54 -23.60
CA PRO A 385 6.89 -1.14 -24.05
C PRO A 385 6.86 -2.67 -23.97
N GLU A 386 7.97 -3.34 -24.34
CA GLU A 386 8.09 -4.80 -24.31
C GLU A 386 7.90 -5.39 -22.89
N ASP A 387 8.21 -4.63 -21.83
CA ASP A 387 7.97 -5.06 -20.44
C ASP A 387 6.48 -4.97 -20.07
N ALA A 388 5.76 -3.99 -20.63
CA ALA A 388 4.34 -3.79 -20.37
C ALA A 388 3.49 -4.82 -21.12
N ASP A 389 3.79 -5.06 -22.40
CA ASP A 389 3.09 -6.05 -23.21
C ASP A 389 3.22 -7.47 -22.61
N ALA A 390 4.41 -7.81 -22.09
CA ALA A 390 4.67 -9.05 -21.37
C ALA A 390 3.93 -9.14 -20.01
N ALA A 391 3.76 -8.02 -19.31
CA ALA A 391 3.05 -7.97 -18.03
C ALA A 391 1.52 -8.01 -18.18
N CYS A 392 0.98 -7.48 -19.29
CA CYS A 392 -0.46 -7.47 -19.59
C CYS A 392 -0.97 -8.74 -20.29
N GLY A 393 -0.07 -9.63 -20.75
CA GLY A 393 -0.45 -10.87 -21.43
C GLY A 393 -0.90 -10.69 -22.89
N GLY A 394 -0.59 -9.55 -23.51
CA GLY A 394 -1.01 -9.17 -24.85
C GLY A 394 -1.68 -7.79 -24.90
N PRO A 395 -2.22 -7.41 -26.08
CA PRO A 395 -2.98 -6.17 -26.25
C PRO A 395 -4.22 -6.19 -25.34
N VAL A 396 -4.43 -5.14 -24.56
CA VAL A 396 -5.65 -4.99 -23.76
C VAL A 396 -6.81 -4.61 -24.67
N ASP A 397 -7.86 -5.43 -24.69
CA ASP A 397 -9.08 -5.18 -25.47
C ASP A 397 -9.68 -3.80 -25.16
N CYS A 398 -10.22 -3.14 -26.19
CA CYS A 398 -10.89 -1.87 -26.01
C CYS A 398 -12.16 -2.07 -25.19
N LYS A 399 -12.28 -1.36 -24.06
CA LYS A 399 -13.47 -1.43 -23.19
C LYS A 399 -14.79 -1.11 -23.91
N THR A 400 -14.74 -0.40 -25.04
CA THR A 400 -15.88 -0.14 -25.91
C THR A 400 -15.38 0.13 -27.32
N ASP A 401 -15.57 -0.83 -28.22
CA ASP A 401 -15.25 -0.65 -29.63
C ASP A 401 -16.14 0.43 -30.29
N PRO A 402 -15.62 1.17 -31.28
CA PRO A 402 -16.43 2.13 -32.03
C PRO A 402 -17.50 1.41 -32.86
N THR A 403 -18.74 1.90 -32.77
CA THR A 403 -19.88 1.43 -33.58
C THR A 403 -19.67 1.66 -35.08
N LEU A 404 -18.91 2.69 -35.46
CA LEU A 404 -18.49 2.96 -36.84
C LEU A 404 -17.04 3.43 -36.87
N LEU A 405 -16.29 2.90 -37.83
CA LEU A 405 -14.95 3.33 -38.21
C LEU A 405 -14.99 3.78 -39.67
N LYS A 406 -14.62 5.03 -39.94
CA LYS A 406 -14.61 5.63 -41.29
C LYS A 406 -13.26 6.31 -41.55
N ARG A 407 -12.71 6.13 -42.75
CA ARG A 407 -11.63 7.00 -43.25
C ARG A 407 -12.27 8.22 -43.89
N ILE A 408 -11.77 9.40 -43.55
CA ILE A 408 -12.14 10.67 -44.19
C ILE A 408 -10.94 11.21 -44.97
N VAL A 409 -11.21 11.99 -46.01
CA VAL A 409 -10.17 12.58 -46.88
C VAL A 409 -10.26 14.09 -46.76
N ALA A 410 -9.16 14.74 -46.38
CA ALA A 410 -9.03 16.19 -46.34
C ALA A 410 -8.96 16.78 -47.76
N SER A 411 -9.16 18.10 -47.90
CA SER A 411 -9.15 18.78 -49.20
C SER A 411 -7.81 18.72 -49.94
N ASP A 412 -6.72 18.38 -49.24
CA ASP A 412 -5.39 18.14 -49.78
C ASP A 412 -5.07 16.64 -50.02
N GLY A 413 -6.09 15.77 -49.95
CA GLY A 413 -5.98 14.33 -50.24
C GLY A 413 -5.48 13.47 -49.08
N ILE A 414 -5.06 14.07 -47.96
CA ILE A 414 -4.58 13.34 -46.78
C ILE A 414 -5.73 12.62 -46.08
N GLN A 415 -5.51 11.37 -45.69
CA GLN A 415 -6.51 10.55 -44.98
C GLN A 415 -6.40 10.71 -43.46
N SER A 416 -7.55 10.67 -42.77
CA SER A 416 -7.64 10.66 -41.30
C SER A 416 -8.68 9.63 -40.82
N THR A 417 -8.59 9.20 -39.56
CA THR A 417 -9.52 8.22 -38.98
C THR A 417 -10.64 8.91 -38.21
N LEU A 418 -11.88 8.59 -38.54
CA LEU A 418 -13.06 9.01 -37.78
C LEU A 418 -13.76 7.81 -37.14
N ARG A 419 -13.94 7.85 -35.82
CA ARG A 419 -14.66 6.83 -35.04
C ARG A 419 -15.97 7.38 -34.51
N MET A 420 -16.96 6.53 -34.31
CA MET A 420 -18.24 6.88 -33.70
C MET A 420 -18.68 5.81 -32.70
N TRP A 421 -19.26 6.23 -31.57
CA TRP A 421 -19.93 5.39 -30.59
C TRP A 421 -21.39 5.84 -30.47
N ALA A 422 -22.31 4.91 -30.69
CA ALA A 422 -23.74 5.16 -30.61
C ALA A 422 -24.18 5.41 -29.16
N PRO A 423 -25.19 6.27 -28.92
CA PRO A 423 -25.71 6.54 -27.58
C PRO A 423 -26.34 5.29 -26.94
N SER A 424 -26.27 5.19 -25.62
CA SER A 424 -26.96 4.13 -24.87
C SER A 424 -28.48 4.31 -24.95
N GLN A 425 -29.21 3.25 -25.29
CA GLN A 425 -30.67 3.28 -25.49
C GLN A 425 -31.50 3.56 -24.21
N ASN A 426 -30.85 3.64 -23.04
CA ASN A 426 -31.52 3.65 -21.72
C ASN A 426 -32.00 5.03 -21.20
N ARG A 427 -32.04 6.09 -22.02
CA ARG A 427 -32.72 7.34 -21.65
C ARG A 427 -33.61 7.90 -22.76
N LEU A 428 -34.90 8.00 -22.42
CA LEU A 428 -35.90 8.92 -22.99
C LEU A 428 -35.81 9.14 -24.51
N SER A 429 -36.52 8.27 -25.25
CA SER A 429 -36.73 8.28 -26.70
C SER A 429 -37.48 9.51 -27.28
N ALA A 430 -37.47 10.65 -26.58
CA ALA A 430 -38.20 11.87 -26.92
C ALA A 430 -37.30 13.10 -27.21
N LEU A 431 -35.99 13.02 -26.93
CA LEU A 431 -35.05 14.11 -27.23
C LEU A 431 -34.18 13.79 -28.46
N PRO A 432 -33.83 14.79 -29.29
CA PRO A 432 -32.90 14.59 -30.40
C PRO A 432 -31.52 14.20 -29.87
N ILE A 433 -30.92 13.16 -30.47
CA ILE A 433 -29.55 12.73 -30.18
C ILE A 433 -28.60 13.89 -30.47
N ARG A 434 -27.70 14.18 -29.53
CA ARG A 434 -26.65 15.20 -29.68
C ARG A 434 -25.33 14.54 -30.02
N ASP A 435 -24.73 14.96 -31.13
CA ASP A 435 -23.39 14.56 -31.53
C ASP A 435 -22.32 15.35 -30.76
N VAL A 436 -21.18 14.72 -30.44
CA VAL A 436 -20.02 15.35 -29.79
C VAL A 436 -18.75 14.83 -30.44
N LEU A 437 -18.02 15.69 -31.15
CA LEU A 437 -16.71 15.35 -31.71
C LEU A 437 -15.58 15.61 -30.71
N PHE A 438 -14.71 14.62 -30.54
CA PHE A 438 -13.48 14.68 -29.78
C PHE A 438 -12.29 14.68 -30.75
N ILE A 439 -11.40 15.68 -30.67
CA ILE A 439 -10.19 15.74 -31.51
C ILE A 439 -8.96 15.76 -30.59
N PRO A 440 -8.10 14.71 -30.63
CA PRO A 440 -6.86 14.66 -29.86
C PRO A 440 -5.84 15.71 -30.29
N GLY A 441 -4.79 15.86 -29.48
CA GLY A 441 -3.60 16.64 -29.82
C GLY A 441 -2.67 15.92 -30.80
N ALA A 442 -1.47 16.47 -30.98
CA ALA A 442 -0.41 15.82 -31.75
C ALA A 442 0.16 14.59 -31.01
N ALA A 443 0.72 13.65 -31.77
CA ALA A 443 1.38 12.41 -31.33
C ALA A 443 0.53 11.37 -30.59
N VAL A 444 -0.78 11.57 -30.46
CA VAL A 444 -1.70 10.69 -29.68
C VAL A 444 -2.78 10.02 -30.53
N THR A 445 -3.41 8.96 -30.01
CA THR A 445 -4.62 8.33 -30.58
C THR A 445 -5.90 8.83 -29.90
N TYR A 446 -7.06 8.41 -30.43
CA TYR A 446 -8.36 8.49 -29.77
C TYR A 446 -8.40 7.87 -28.34
N GLN A 447 -7.44 7.02 -27.97
CA GLN A 447 -7.39 6.36 -26.66
C GLN A 447 -7.12 7.34 -25.50
N ILE A 448 -6.72 8.60 -25.75
CA ILE A 448 -6.74 9.63 -24.68
C ILE A 448 -8.15 9.89 -24.14
N PHE A 449 -9.18 9.60 -24.93
CA PHE A 449 -10.59 9.73 -24.57
C PHE A 449 -11.27 8.36 -24.36
N ALA A 450 -10.87 7.34 -25.11
CA ALA A 450 -11.40 5.98 -25.05
C ALA A 450 -10.47 4.99 -24.31
N SER A 451 -9.75 5.45 -23.28
CA SER A 451 -8.75 4.64 -22.56
C SER A 451 -9.36 3.36 -21.96
N PRO A 452 -8.79 2.16 -22.21
CA PRO A 452 -9.23 0.92 -21.57
C PRO A 452 -8.72 0.77 -20.12
N TRP A 453 -7.66 1.49 -19.70
CA TRP A 453 -6.99 1.28 -18.41
C TRP A 453 -7.61 2.05 -17.23
N VAL A 454 -8.45 3.07 -17.49
CA VAL A 454 -9.21 3.78 -16.45
C VAL A 454 -10.57 3.11 -16.21
N ALA A 455 -11.16 3.24 -15.02
CA ALA A 455 -12.37 2.51 -14.63
C ALA A 455 -13.55 2.79 -15.60
N GLU A 456 -13.84 4.07 -15.83
CA GLU A 456 -14.76 4.61 -16.84
C GLU A 456 -14.03 5.76 -17.57
N ASN A 457 -14.17 5.85 -18.89
CA ASN A 457 -13.57 6.92 -19.71
C ASN A 457 -14.62 7.90 -20.27
N VAL A 458 -14.18 9.05 -20.80
CA VAL A 458 -15.08 10.12 -21.24
C VAL A 458 -16.05 9.70 -22.35
N ILE A 459 -15.63 8.82 -23.26
CA ILE A 459 -16.52 8.31 -24.32
C ILE A 459 -17.64 7.48 -23.71
N GLN A 460 -17.31 6.54 -22.82
CA GLN A 460 -18.31 5.75 -22.09
C GLN A 460 -19.26 6.64 -21.28
N ARG A 461 -18.72 7.67 -20.61
CA ARG A 461 -19.49 8.62 -19.80
C ARG A 461 -20.51 9.38 -20.64
N PHE A 462 -20.11 9.91 -21.80
CA PHE A 462 -21.02 10.64 -22.69
C PHE A 462 -22.03 9.72 -23.40
N VAL A 463 -21.62 8.54 -23.85
CA VAL A 463 -22.52 7.52 -24.44
C VAL A 463 -23.61 7.10 -23.45
N ARG A 464 -23.25 6.89 -22.17
CA ARG A 464 -24.20 6.56 -21.08
C ARG A 464 -25.17 7.70 -20.77
N GLU A 465 -24.78 8.94 -21.02
CA GLU A 465 -25.62 10.14 -20.82
C GLU A 465 -26.48 10.47 -22.07
N GLY A 466 -26.39 9.67 -23.14
CA GLY A 466 -27.26 9.75 -24.33
C GLY A 466 -26.67 10.51 -25.53
N TYR A 467 -25.39 10.87 -25.49
CA TYR A 467 -24.70 11.53 -26.60
C TYR A 467 -24.18 10.52 -27.62
N ARG A 468 -24.14 10.89 -28.90
CA ARG A 468 -23.36 10.17 -29.93
C ARG A 468 -21.96 10.76 -29.95
N CYS A 469 -20.96 9.95 -29.63
CA CYS A 469 -19.58 10.42 -29.55
C CYS A 469 -18.85 10.11 -30.84
N TRP A 470 -18.18 11.10 -31.41
CA TRP A 470 -17.26 10.95 -32.54
C TRP A 470 -15.84 11.23 -32.08
N CYS A 471 -14.83 10.53 -32.61
CA CYS A 471 -13.44 10.88 -32.37
C CYS A 471 -12.62 10.87 -33.66
N LEU A 472 -12.05 12.02 -34.01
CA LEU A 472 -11.17 12.21 -35.15
C LEU A 472 -9.71 12.01 -34.71
N THR A 473 -9.00 11.02 -35.26
CA THR A 473 -7.53 10.99 -35.21
C THR A 473 -7.01 11.68 -36.47
N THR A 474 -6.44 12.87 -36.29
CA THR A 474 -5.90 13.73 -37.36
C THR A 474 -4.60 13.18 -37.94
N ARG A 475 -4.08 13.81 -39.01
CA ARG A 475 -2.76 13.54 -39.61
C ARG A 475 -1.56 13.68 -38.65
N LEU A 476 -1.77 14.28 -37.47
CA LEU A 476 -0.74 14.42 -36.43
C LEU A 476 -0.87 13.37 -35.32
N GLY A 477 -1.97 12.60 -35.31
CA GLY A 477 -2.20 11.52 -34.37
C GLY A 477 -1.49 10.24 -34.80
N LYS A 478 -1.28 9.32 -33.85
CA LYS A 478 -0.44 8.12 -34.04
C LYS A 478 -0.84 7.23 -35.23
N GLU A 479 -2.11 7.24 -35.63
CA GLU A 479 -2.64 6.43 -36.75
C GLU A 479 -2.45 7.06 -38.13
N GLY A 480 -2.02 8.32 -38.22
CA GLY A 480 -1.70 9.00 -39.47
C GLY A 480 -0.20 9.01 -39.79
N LEU A 481 0.60 8.22 -39.08
CA LEU A 481 2.07 8.28 -39.07
C LEU A 481 2.77 7.33 -40.06
N ASP A 482 2.05 6.80 -41.05
CA ASP A 482 2.65 5.99 -42.12
C ASP A 482 3.68 6.79 -42.94
N ASP A 483 3.62 8.12 -42.88
CA ASP A 483 4.62 9.02 -43.44
C ASP A 483 5.33 9.84 -42.35
N THR A 484 6.60 9.53 -42.12
CA THR A 484 7.48 10.21 -41.15
C THR A 484 8.34 11.33 -41.78
N GLU A 485 8.30 11.50 -43.10
CA GLU A 485 8.95 12.59 -43.83
C GLU A 485 8.03 13.81 -43.97
N SER A 486 6.72 13.53 -44.01
CA SER A 486 5.60 14.48 -44.02
C SER A 486 5.61 15.41 -42.80
N GLY A 487 6.38 16.49 -42.91
CA GLY A 487 6.68 17.42 -41.82
C GLY A 487 5.55 18.38 -41.46
N TRP A 488 4.37 17.87 -41.18
CA TRP A 488 3.14 18.63 -40.96
C TRP A 488 3.17 19.41 -39.63
N THR A 489 2.31 20.41 -39.49
CA THR A 489 2.18 21.23 -38.28
C THR A 489 0.77 21.16 -37.70
N ALA A 490 0.58 21.75 -36.51
CA ALA A 490 -0.75 21.92 -35.91
C ALA A 490 -1.72 22.70 -36.81
N TYR A 491 -1.23 23.53 -37.73
CA TYR A 491 -2.05 24.24 -38.71
C TYR A 491 -2.59 23.31 -39.80
N ASP A 492 -1.84 22.31 -40.25
CA ASP A 492 -2.27 21.41 -41.34
C ASP A 492 -3.48 20.54 -40.95
N ALA A 493 -3.52 20.10 -39.69
CA ALA A 493 -4.61 19.28 -39.16
C ALA A 493 -6.00 19.97 -39.18
N ARG A 494 -6.09 21.29 -39.44
CA ARG A 494 -7.37 21.99 -39.63
C ARG A 494 -8.20 21.42 -40.79
N LEU A 495 -7.54 20.90 -41.82
CA LEU A 495 -8.18 20.33 -43.01
C LEU A 495 -8.86 18.99 -42.70
N ASP A 496 -8.27 18.20 -41.79
CA ASP A 496 -8.87 16.94 -41.29
C ASP A 496 -10.15 17.23 -40.48
N ILE A 497 -10.14 18.33 -39.72
CA ILE A 497 -11.26 18.78 -38.91
C ILE A 497 -12.41 19.26 -39.80
N ALA A 498 -12.11 20.02 -40.85
CA ALA A 498 -13.09 20.43 -41.84
C ALA A 498 -13.74 19.22 -42.53
N ALA A 499 -12.94 18.22 -42.94
CA ALA A 499 -13.46 16.98 -43.51
C ALA A 499 -14.34 16.18 -42.52
N ALA A 500 -13.99 16.14 -41.22
CA ALA A 500 -14.83 15.49 -40.20
C ALA A 500 -16.14 16.25 -39.95
N LEU A 501 -16.13 17.58 -40.01
CA LEU A 501 -17.33 18.40 -39.82
C LEU A 501 -18.32 18.28 -40.98
N LEU A 502 -17.85 18.09 -42.22
CA LEU A 502 -18.70 17.77 -43.38
C LEU A 502 -19.47 16.44 -43.21
N GLU A 503 -18.95 15.52 -42.39
CA GLU A 503 -19.55 14.20 -42.12
C GLU A 503 -20.51 14.19 -40.91
N ILE A 504 -20.26 15.05 -39.91
CA ILE A 504 -20.97 15.01 -38.61
C ILE A 504 -21.94 16.17 -38.42
N GLY A 505 -21.68 17.32 -39.02
CA GLY A 505 -22.53 18.51 -38.95
C GLY A 505 -22.36 19.42 -37.74
N THR A 506 -21.72 19.04 -36.62
CA THR A 506 -21.40 19.97 -35.49
C THR A 506 -20.26 19.51 -34.52
N TRP A 507 -19.63 20.48 -33.82
CA TRP A 507 -18.64 20.36 -32.68
C TRP A 507 -17.25 19.75 -33.05
N HIS A 508 -16.13 19.75 -32.30
CA HIS A 508 -15.63 20.38 -31.04
C HIS A 508 -14.08 20.21 -30.92
N ARG A 509 -13.37 21.07 -30.15
CA ARG A 509 -11.98 20.96 -29.59
C ARG A 509 -10.74 20.50 -30.40
N SER A 510 -9.81 21.42 -30.73
CA SER A 510 -8.33 21.21 -30.66
C SER A 510 -7.56 22.53 -30.90
N LEU A 511 -6.21 22.53 -30.83
CA LEU A 511 -5.40 23.68 -31.30
C LEU A 511 -5.59 23.92 -32.81
N ALA A 512 -5.67 22.82 -33.58
CA ALA A 512 -5.97 22.86 -35.00
C ALA A 512 -7.39 23.39 -35.30
N LEU A 513 -8.37 23.17 -34.40
CA LEU A 513 -9.69 23.80 -34.50
C LEU A 513 -9.62 25.32 -34.26
N ALA A 514 -8.77 25.78 -33.33
CA ALA A 514 -8.55 27.21 -33.14
C ALA A 514 -8.02 27.84 -34.45
N SER A 515 -7.01 27.22 -35.07
CA SER A 515 -6.52 27.62 -36.39
C SER A 515 -7.61 27.59 -37.46
N ALA A 516 -8.42 26.51 -37.53
CA ALA A 516 -9.49 26.33 -38.52
C ALA A 516 -10.57 27.41 -38.47
N LEU A 517 -10.89 27.89 -37.27
CA LEU A 517 -11.90 28.94 -37.08
C LEU A 517 -11.34 30.34 -37.34
N LEU A 518 -10.09 30.57 -36.91
CA LEU A 518 -9.43 31.86 -37.10
C LEU A 518 -9.06 32.12 -38.57
N ASP A 519 -8.66 31.10 -39.33
CA ASP A 519 -8.34 31.24 -40.76
C ASP A 519 -9.58 31.12 -41.67
N GLY A 520 -10.72 30.66 -41.14
CA GLY A 520 -11.97 30.52 -41.86
C GLY A 520 -12.14 29.19 -42.62
N THR A 521 -11.23 28.21 -42.46
CA THR A 521 -11.42 26.84 -42.96
C THR A 521 -12.71 26.21 -42.41
N VAL A 522 -13.07 26.54 -41.18
CA VAL A 522 -14.32 26.14 -40.52
C VAL A 522 -15.12 27.38 -40.14
N LEU A 523 -16.39 27.40 -40.52
CA LEU A 523 -17.32 28.49 -40.19
C LEU A 523 -17.89 28.32 -38.78
N ASN A 524 -18.13 29.43 -38.08
CA ASN A 524 -18.80 29.44 -36.77
C ASN A 524 -20.21 28.82 -36.82
N THR A 525 -20.94 29.02 -37.91
CA THR A 525 -22.29 28.45 -38.13
C THR A 525 -22.29 26.91 -38.16
N SER A 526 -21.15 26.28 -38.44
CA SER A 526 -21.00 24.81 -38.40
C SER A 526 -20.79 24.26 -36.98
N ILE A 527 -20.75 25.10 -35.94
CA ILE A 527 -20.46 24.69 -34.55
C ILE A 527 -21.33 25.46 -33.55
N ALA A 528 -22.23 24.75 -32.85
CA ALA A 528 -23.09 25.36 -31.82
C ALA A 528 -22.39 25.62 -30.46
N GLY A 529 -21.10 25.28 -30.32
CA GLY A 529 -20.29 25.62 -29.14
C GLY A 529 -18.92 24.94 -29.09
N ILE A 530 -18.02 25.45 -28.24
CA ILE A 530 -16.64 24.98 -28.09
C ILE A 530 -16.25 24.94 -26.60
N THR A 531 -16.26 23.77 -25.99
CA THR A 531 -15.37 23.54 -24.85
C THR A 531 -13.92 23.67 -25.39
N ALA A 532 -12.88 24.16 -24.69
CA ALA A 532 -11.47 24.13 -25.17
C ALA A 532 -10.44 23.74 -24.08
N SER A 533 -9.53 22.78 -24.34
CA SER A 533 -8.84 22.01 -23.28
C SER A 533 -7.38 22.39 -23.12
N GLN A 534 -6.96 22.75 -21.90
CA GLN A 534 -5.61 23.17 -21.49
C GLN A 534 -5.08 24.44 -22.19
N ILE A 535 -5.58 24.74 -23.38
CA ILE A 535 -5.15 25.76 -24.33
C ILE A 535 -6.29 26.02 -25.34
N PHE A 536 -6.34 27.23 -25.91
CA PHE A 536 -7.10 27.51 -27.13
C PHE A 536 -6.38 28.53 -28.01
N LEU A 537 -6.53 29.84 -27.77
CA LEU A 537 -5.96 30.90 -28.62
C LEU A 537 -4.52 31.28 -28.24
N HIS A 538 -4.17 31.26 -26.94
CA HIS A 538 -2.93 31.85 -26.42
C HIS A 538 -1.99 30.83 -25.73
N PRO A 539 -1.31 29.93 -26.47
CA PRO A 539 -0.31 29.01 -25.91
C PRO A 539 0.76 29.73 -25.09
N THR A 540 0.81 29.52 -23.78
CA THR A 540 1.89 30.05 -22.93
C THR A 540 2.72 28.90 -22.36
N LEU A 541 3.98 28.77 -22.77
CA LEU A 541 4.86 27.69 -22.30
C LEU A 541 5.19 27.83 -20.81
N MET A 542 5.31 26.69 -20.12
CA MET A 542 5.88 26.63 -18.77
C MET A 542 7.40 26.89 -18.78
N PRO A 543 8.02 27.35 -17.67
CA PRO A 543 9.39 27.89 -17.69
C PRO A 543 10.45 26.97 -18.30
N LEU A 544 10.41 25.67 -18.00
CA LEU A 544 11.32 24.68 -18.55
C LEU A 544 11.11 24.46 -20.06
N ASN A 545 9.86 24.44 -20.53
CA ASN A 545 9.53 24.38 -21.95
C ASN A 545 9.98 25.63 -22.70
N HIS A 546 9.78 26.81 -22.11
CA HIS A 546 10.25 28.09 -22.65
C HIS A 546 11.77 28.16 -22.77
N TRP A 547 12.49 27.62 -21.78
CA TRP A 547 13.95 27.47 -21.82
C TRP A 547 14.40 26.49 -22.93
N LYS A 548 13.83 25.26 -22.98
CA LYS A 548 14.10 24.29 -24.06
C LYS A 548 13.90 24.90 -25.45
N ALA A 549 12.82 25.66 -25.65
CA ALA A 549 12.48 26.30 -26.91
C ALA A 549 13.50 27.37 -27.36
N ARG A 550 14.30 27.95 -26.44
CA ARG A 550 15.38 28.90 -26.77
C ARG A 550 16.67 28.21 -27.23
N LEU A 551 16.90 26.97 -26.80
CA LEU A 551 18.15 26.22 -27.07
C LEU A 551 18.24 25.62 -28.48
N ARG A 552 17.21 25.78 -29.33
CA ARG A 552 17.14 25.19 -30.68
C ARG A 552 17.40 23.68 -30.72
N LEU A 553 17.00 22.94 -29.68
CA LEU A 553 17.24 21.49 -29.53
C LEU A 553 16.78 20.68 -30.75
N ASN A 554 15.69 21.12 -31.41
CA ASN A 554 15.17 20.54 -32.65
C ASN A 554 16.21 20.50 -33.79
N ASN A 555 17.13 21.46 -33.86
CA ASN A 555 18.17 21.49 -34.90
C ASN A 555 19.28 20.49 -34.61
N PHE A 556 19.70 20.40 -33.36
CA PHE A 556 20.69 19.42 -32.91
C PHE A 556 20.16 17.99 -33.03
N TYR A 557 18.90 17.75 -32.67
CA TYR A 557 18.27 16.45 -32.84
C TYR A 557 18.20 16.04 -34.32
N ARG A 558 17.77 16.95 -35.21
CA ARG A 558 17.71 16.68 -36.66
C ARG A 558 19.05 16.27 -37.24
N LEU A 559 20.14 16.92 -36.83
CA LEU A 559 21.49 16.60 -37.29
C LEU A 559 21.97 15.20 -36.85
N LEU A 560 21.49 14.70 -35.71
CA LEU A 560 21.97 13.45 -35.10
C LEU A 560 21.05 12.25 -35.33
N ALA A 561 19.74 12.46 -35.36
CA ALA A 561 18.72 11.42 -35.31
C ALA A 561 17.57 11.61 -36.32
N GLY A 562 17.66 12.60 -37.21
CA GLY A 562 16.70 12.82 -38.29
C GLY A 562 15.47 13.65 -37.90
N ASN A 563 14.54 13.78 -38.84
CA ASN A 563 13.42 14.71 -38.74
C ASN A 563 12.26 14.22 -37.85
N TRP A 564 12.24 12.95 -37.50
CA TRP A 564 11.19 12.31 -36.72
C TRP A 564 11.65 12.05 -35.28
N PHE A 565 10.90 12.53 -34.27
CA PHE A 565 11.14 12.19 -32.87
C PHE A 565 10.15 11.11 -32.41
N PRO A 566 10.60 9.87 -32.16
CA PRO A 566 9.72 8.82 -31.66
C PRO A 566 9.53 8.97 -30.14
N CYS A 567 8.27 9.15 -29.70
CA CYS A 567 7.94 9.22 -28.27
C CYS A 567 7.95 7.81 -27.63
N THR A 568 7.70 6.77 -28.43
CA THR A 568 7.88 5.36 -28.07
C THR A 568 9.21 4.80 -28.57
N THR A 569 9.85 3.89 -27.84
CA THR A 569 11.15 3.29 -28.20
C THR A 569 11.23 1.86 -27.69
N THR A 570 12.09 1.05 -28.29
CA THR A 570 12.37 -0.35 -27.90
C THR A 570 13.77 -0.47 -27.32
N ARG A 571 14.05 -1.59 -26.64
CA ARG A 571 15.40 -1.90 -26.10
C ARG A 571 16.47 -2.04 -27.18
N THR A 572 16.05 -2.38 -28.40
CA THR A 572 16.89 -2.61 -29.59
C THR A 572 17.04 -1.37 -30.48
N ALA A 573 16.49 -0.22 -30.08
CA ALA A 573 16.61 1.04 -30.82
C ALA A 573 18.07 1.50 -31.01
N ASP A 574 18.27 2.42 -31.96
CA ASP A 574 19.59 2.92 -32.35
C ASP A 574 20.43 3.42 -31.16
N PRO A 575 21.77 3.36 -31.24
CA PRO A 575 22.65 3.82 -30.16
C PRO A 575 22.35 5.24 -29.66
N ILE A 576 21.98 6.15 -30.57
CA ILE A 576 21.61 7.54 -30.24
C ILE A 576 20.29 7.59 -29.45
N GLN A 577 19.30 6.78 -29.83
CA GLN A 577 18.01 6.68 -29.13
C GLN A 577 18.21 6.13 -27.71
N ARG A 578 19.01 5.06 -27.56
CA ARG A 578 19.32 4.47 -26.23
C ARG A 578 20.15 5.40 -25.35
N ALA A 579 21.09 6.15 -25.94
CA ALA A 579 21.86 7.16 -25.21
C ALA A 579 20.94 8.29 -24.70
N LEU A 580 19.99 8.74 -25.52
CA LEU A 580 18.96 9.69 -25.11
C LEU A 580 18.11 9.15 -23.97
N ASP A 581 17.67 7.89 -24.03
CA ASP A 581 16.88 7.25 -22.96
C ASP A 581 17.63 7.23 -21.61
N VAL A 582 18.95 6.99 -21.64
CA VAL A 582 19.80 7.07 -20.43
C VAL A 582 19.96 8.52 -19.94
N ILE A 583 20.09 9.50 -20.82
CA ILE A 583 20.19 10.92 -20.43
C ILE A 583 18.87 11.42 -19.80
N LEU A 584 17.73 11.04 -20.37
CA LEU A 584 16.41 11.52 -19.92
C LEU A 584 15.94 10.96 -18.57
N ARG A 585 16.64 9.95 -18.01
CA ARG A 585 16.52 9.57 -16.58
C ARG A 585 16.66 10.75 -15.62
N PHE A 586 17.46 11.74 -16.02
CA PHE A 586 17.75 12.95 -15.24
C PHE A 586 16.98 14.18 -15.75
N TYR A 587 15.92 13.97 -16.55
CA TYR A 587 15.07 15.08 -16.99
C TYR A 587 14.47 15.82 -15.78
N PRO A 588 14.67 17.15 -15.66
CA PRO A 588 14.33 17.86 -14.43
C PRO A 588 12.81 17.89 -14.20
N GLN A 589 12.40 17.34 -13.05
CA GLN A 589 11.01 17.37 -12.60
C GLN A 589 10.82 18.44 -11.53
N THR A 590 9.61 19.04 -11.50
CA THR A 590 9.22 20.02 -10.46
C THR A 590 9.03 19.38 -9.08
N ASN A 591 8.73 18.09 -9.04
CA ASN A 591 8.59 17.29 -7.83
C ASN A 591 9.25 15.92 -8.05
N LYS A 592 10.02 15.44 -7.06
CA LYS A 592 10.66 14.11 -7.11
C LYS A 592 9.65 12.96 -7.23
N ARG A 593 8.39 13.13 -6.81
CA ARG A 593 7.31 12.14 -7.03
C ARG A 593 6.99 11.87 -8.51
N GLU A 594 7.38 12.78 -9.40
CA GLU A 594 7.21 12.63 -10.85
C GLU A 594 8.36 11.87 -11.51
N LEU A 595 9.31 11.34 -10.72
CA LEU A 595 10.35 10.43 -11.20
C LEU A 595 9.77 9.03 -11.38
N CYS A 596 9.85 8.51 -12.59
CA CYS A 596 9.59 7.12 -12.93
C CYS A 596 10.74 6.56 -13.76
N ASN A 597 10.71 5.27 -14.08
CA ASN A 597 11.69 4.60 -14.94
C ASN A 597 11.13 4.23 -16.33
N TYR A 598 9.94 4.70 -16.70
CA TYR A 598 9.29 4.34 -17.96
C TYR A 598 9.70 5.29 -19.10
N VAL A 599 10.29 4.74 -20.16
CA VAL A 599 10.96 5.54 -21.23
C VAL A 599 10.02 6.49 -21.98
N VAL A 600 8.76 6.10 -22.18
CA VAL A 600 7.78 6.94 -22.92
C VAL A 600 7.44 8.19 -22.13
N CYS A 601 7.33 8.10 -20.80
CA CYS A 601 7.13 9.26 -19.92
C CYS A 601 8.30 10.26 -20.09
N HIS A 602 9.54 9.76 -20.10
CA HIS A 602 10.75 10.57 -20.26
C HIS A 602 10.80 11.27 -21.63
N ARG A 603 10.52 10.53 -22.70
CA ARG A 603 10.48 11.06 -24.08
C ARG A 603 9.38 12.09 -24.28
N CYS A 604 8.18 11.83 -23.78
CA CYS A 604 7.08 12.79 -23.84
C CYS A 604 7.39 14.07 -23.04
N ASN A 605 8.03 13.95 -21.88
CA ASN A 605 8.47 15.09 -21.08
C ASN A 605 9.51 15.96 -21.82
N LEU A 606 10.42 15.36 -22.59
CA LEU A 606 11.37 16.12 -23.42
C LEU A 606 10.65 16.97 -24.47
N VAL A 607 9.68 16.38 -25.19
CA VAL A 607 8.96 17.05 -26.28
C VAL A 607 7.95 18.07 -25.74
N PHE A 608 6.98 17.60 -24.96
CA PHE A 608 5.79 18.36 -24.56
C PHE A 608 5.95 19.05 -23.20
N GLY A 609 6.82 18.52 -22.33
CA GLY A 609 6.76 18.79 -20.89
C GLY A 609 5.85 17.78 -20.18
N ARG A 610 5.67 17.94 -18.86
CA ARG A 610 5.03 16.90 -18.04
C ARG A 610 3.52 16.86 -18.25
N LEU A 611 3.06 15.77 -18.87
CA LEU A 611 1.69 15.58 -19.33
C LEU A 611 0.70 15.22 -18.21
N TRP A 612 1.13 14.51 -17.18
CA TRP A 612 0.28 13.98 -16.11
C TRP A 612 0.98 14.04 -14.75
N ASN A 613 0.19 14.09 -13.68
CA ASN A 613 0.63 13.80 -12.33
C ASN A 613 0.68 12.28 -12.13
N HIS A 614 1.82 11.72 -11.72
CA HIS A 614 1.93 10.27 -11.51
C HIS A 614 0.91 9.77 -10.47
N ALA A 615 0.66 10.55 -9.41
CA ALA A 615 -0.37 10.31 -8.40
C ALA A 615 -1.85 10.46 -8.88
N LYS A 616 -2.07 10.56 -10.20
CA LYS A 616 -3.41 10.57 -10.84
C LYS A 616 -3.59 9.43 -11.85
N LEU A 617 -2.51 8.78 -12.27
CA LEU A 617 -2.57 7.57 -13.07
C LEU A 617 -2.65 6.35 -12.15
N ASN A 618 -3.38 5.32 -12.57
CA ASN A 618 -3.20 3.98 -11.99
C ASN A 618 -2.01 3.27 -12.66
N ALA A 619 -1.54 2.17 -12.07
CA ALA A 619 -0.37 1.44 -12.56
C ALA A 619 -0.54 0.97 -14.01
N ALA A 620 -1.74 0.51 -14.38
CA ALA A 620 -2.05 0.04 -15.74
C ALA A 620 -1.95 1.17 -16.80
N THR A 621 -2.42 2.37 -16.49
CA THR A 621 -2.32 3.53 -17.41
C THR A 621 -0.88 4.02 -17.53
N HIS A 622 -0.10 3.98 -16.44
CA HIS A 622 1.30 4.40 -16.43
C HIS A 622 2.23 3.50 -17.27
N ILE A 623 1.97 2.20 -17.34
CA ILE A 623 2.78 1.26 -18.15
C ILE A 623 2.33 1.13 -19.62
N ASN A 624 1.16 1.67 -19.98
CA ASN A 624 0.61 1.60 -21.34
C ASN A 624 0.58 2.91 -22.18
N PRO A 625 1.33 4.00 -21.89
CA PRO A 625 1.27 5.19 -22.73
C PRO A 625 1.86 4.95 -24.13
N HIS A 626 2.59 3.85 -24.38
CA HIS A 626 3.03 3.46 -25.73
C HIS A 626 1.88 3.10 -26.66
N ALA A 627 0.73 2.67 -26.15
CA ALA A 627 -0.46 2.44 -26.96
C ALA A 627 -1.05 3.78 -27.46
N VAL A 628 -1.05 4.79 -26.58
CA VAL A 628 -1.58 6.14 -26.82
C VAL A 628 -0.65 6.98 -27.70
N PHE A 629 0.65 7.01 -27.39
CA PHE A 629 1.64 7.86 -28.04
C PHE A 629 2.36 7.15 -29.18
N GLY A 630 2.72 7.91 -30.23
CA GLY A 630 3.59 7.45 -31.32
C GLY A 630 4.90 8.24 -31.34
N GLY A 631 4.91 9.30 -32.14
CA GLY A 631 6.00 10.28 -32.19
C GLY A 631 5.52 11.58 -32.83
N ILE A 632 6.46 12.48 -33.11
CA ILE A 632 6.16 13.78 -33.71
C ILE A 632 7.29 14.23 -34.63
N HIS A 633 6.92 14.84 -35.75
CA HIS A 633 7.89 15.45 -36.65
C HIS A 633 8.48 16.73 -36.03
N THR A 634 9.79 16.90 -36.11
CA THR A 634 10.53 18.03 -35.50
C THR A 634 10.08 19.41 -36.01
N ARG A 635 9.57 19.53 -37.24
CA ARG A 635 8.88 20.75 -37.73
C ARG A 635 7.60 21.07 -36.94
N CYS A 636 6.81 20.06 -36.56
CA CYS A 636 5.65 20.28 -35.68
C CYS A 636 6.08 20.69 -34.27
N VAL A 637 7.13 20.09 -33.71
CA VAL A 637 7.71 20.52 -32.42
C VAL A 637 8.17 21.98 -32.51
N GLN A 638 8.84 22.36 -33.60
CA GLN A 638 9.26 23.74 -33.82
C GLN A 638 8.06 24.68 -33.89
N HIS A 639 7.02 24.36 -34.68
CA HIS A 639 5.79 25.14 -34.79
C HIS A 639 5.10 25.34 -33.44
N LEU A 640 4.91 24.27 -32.66
CA LEU A 640 4.31 24.32 -31.32
C LEU A 640 5.14 25.15 -30.32
N THR A 641 6.48 25.04 -30.36
CA THR A 641 7.36 25.86 -29.50
C THR A 641 7.37 27.33 -29.90
N THR A 642 7.35 27.65 -31.19
CA THR A 642 7.27 29.03 -31.70
C THR A 642 5.90 29.65 -31.39
N SER A 643 4.81 28.91 -31.54
CA SER A 643 3.46 29.30 -31.10
C SER A 643 3.43 29.63 -29.60
N GLY A 644 4.06 28.78 -28.78
CA GLY A 644 4.25 28.99 -27.35
C GLY A 644 5.15 30.16 -26.94
N GLN A 645 6.08 30.58 -27.82
CA GLN A 645 6.93 31.75 -27.61
C GLN A 645 6.20 33.05 -28.02
N GLN A 646 5.43 33.02 -29.10
CA GLN A 646 4.63 34.16 -29.58
C GLN A 646 3.32 34.35 -28.79
N ARG A 647 2.89 33.36 -28.01
CA ARG A 647 1.61 33.31 -27.28
C ARG A 647 0.37 33.41 -28.16
N ALA A 648 0.46 32.88 -29.37
CA ALA A 648 -0.63 32.85 -30.35
C ALA A 648 -0.61 31.54 -31.14
N VAL A 649 -1.76 31.06 -31.59
CA VAL A 649 -1.84 30.01 -32.62
C VAL A 649 -1.40 30.57 -33.98
N LEU A 650 -0.65 29.77 -34.74
CA LEU A 650 0.08 30.24 -35.92
C LEU A 650 -0.30 29.50 -37.20
N ASP A 651 -0.10 30.16 -38.35
CA ASP A 651 -0.08 29.53 -39.67
C ASP A 651 1.24 28.72 -39.91
N ASN A 652 1.39 28.12 -41.10
CA ASN A 652 2.60 27.38 -41.48
C ASN A 652 3.86 28.26 -41.66
N ASP A 653 3.69 29.57 -41.87
CA ASP A 653 4.77 30.55 -41.98
C ASP A 653 5.12 31.17 -40.60
N CYS A 654 4.54 30.63 -39.52
CA CYS A 654 4.66 31.11 -38.14
C CYS A 654 4.15 32.54 -37.90
N ARG A 655 3.17 33.02 -38.70
CA ARG A 655 2.43 34.26 -38.44
C ARG A 655 1.28 34.00 -37.48
N SER A 656 0.97 34.98 -36.62
CA SER A 656 -0.18 34.91 -35.70
C SER A 656 -1.50 34.86 -36.46
N LEU A 657 -2.33 33.85 -36.16
CA LEU A 657 -3.73 33.82 -36.55
C LEU A 657 -4.63 34.56 -35.56
N VAL A 658 -4.10 34.96 -34.40
CA VAL A 658 -4.84 35.76 -33.40
C VAL A 658 -4.73 37.23 -33.79
N THR A 659 -5.54 37.62 -34.77
CA THR A 659 -5.69 39.02 -35.24
C THR A 659 -7.10 39.53 -34.95
N ASP A 660 -7.31 40.84 -35.00
CA ASP A 660 -8.62 41.43 -34.75
C ASP A 660 -9.71 40.92 -35.70
N GLU A 661 -9.37 40.77 -36.99
CA GLU A 661 -10.25 40.22 -38.02
C GLU A 661 -10.56 38.74 -37.78
N ASN A 662 -9.52 37.95 -37.50
CA ASN A 662 -9.66 36.50 -37.36
C ASN A 662 -10.48 36.12 -36.12
N VAL A 663 -10.27 36.81 -34.99
CA VAL A 663 -11.02 36.54 -33.75
C VAL A 663 -12.51 36.89 -33.91
N CYS A 664 -12.88 37.82 -34.79
CA CYS A 664 -14.29 38.08 -35.12
C CYS A 664 -14.99 36.89 -35.80
N ARG A 665 -14.25 35.92 -36.37
CA ARG A 665 -14.82 34.65 -36.88
C ARG A 665 -15.33 33.73 -35.77
N LEU A 666 -14.99 34.00 -34.51
CA LEU A 666 -15.49 33.24 -33.34
C LEU A 666 -16.84 33.74 -32.82
N ARG A 667 -17.40 34.80 -33.44
CA ARG A 667 -18.57 35.50 -32.92
C ARG A 667 -19.80 34.61 -32.78
N GLY A 668 -20.41 34.65 -31.60
CA GLY A 668 -21.63 33.91 -31.27
C GLY A 668 -21.43 32.45 -30.87
N ILE A 669 -20.18 31.98 -30.78
CA ILE A 669 -19.89 30.61 -30.31
C ILE A 669 -19.82 30.60 -28.77
N HIS A 670 -20.67 29.79 -28.12
CA HIS A 670 -20.56 29.55 -26.67
C HIS A 670 -19.31 28.73 -26.34
N MET A 671 -18.47 29.21 -25.41
CA MET A 671 -17.19 28.56 -25.09
C MET A 671 -17.04 28.13 -23.62
N LEU A 672 -16.41 26.98 -23.38
CA LEU A 672 -16.00 26.50 -22.06
C LEU A 672 -14.51 26.15 -22.08
N VAL A 673 -13.63 27.06 -21.71
CA VAL A 673 -12.20 26.73 -21.58
C VAL A 673 -11.93 26.07 -20.22
N PHE A 674 -11.14 25.01 -20.19
CA PHE A 674 -10.71 24.43 -18.90
C PHE A 674 -9.32 23.80 -18.96
N GLY A 675 -8.68 23.64 -17.81
CA GLY A 675 -7.40 22.93 -17.69
C GLY A 675 -7.07 22.49 -16.27
N GLY A 676 -5.93 21.81 -16.13
CA GLY A 676 -5.37 21.40 -14.84
C GLY A 676 -4.45 22.47 -14.26
N ALA A 677 -4.49 22.68 -12.94
CA ALA A 677 -3.62 23.64 -12.25
C ALA A 677 -2.13 23.27 -12.33
N ASP A 678 -1.81 21.97 -12.32
CA ASP A 678 -0.44 21.42 -12.33
C ASP A 678 0.09 21.18 -13.75
N ASN A 679 -0.63 21.64 -14.78
CA ASN A 679 -0.26 21.49 -16.18
C ASN A 679 1.13 22.11 -16.44
N ASN A 680 2.12 21.25 -16.72
CA ASN A 680 3.50 21.64 -16.95
C ASN A 680 3.89 21.65 -18.45
N VAL A 681 2.90 21.60 -19.34
CA VAL A 681 3.05 21.74 -20.80
C VAL A 681 2.83 23.22 -21.16
N TYR A 682 1.61 23.69 -20.88
CA TYR A 682 1.17 25.07 -21.05
C TYR A 682 0.67 25.61 -19.71
N SER A 683 1.07 26.82 -19.36
CA SER A 683 0.61 27.51 -18.15
C SER A 683 -0.91 27.68 -18.16
N PRO A 684 -1.61 27.54 -17.02
CA PRO A 684 -3.03 27.92 -16.89
C PRO A 684 -3.33 29.36 -17.32
N GLU A 685 -2.33 30.24 -17.37
CA GLU A 685 -2.42 31.60 -17.93
C GLU A 685 -2.90 31.61 -19.40
N SER A 686 -2.59 30.55 -20.17
CA SER A 686 -3.07 30.36 -21.55
C SER A 686 -4.59 30.41 -21.67
N LEU A 687 -5.29 29.95 -20.62
CA LEU A 687 -6.75 29.96 -20.54
C LEU A 687 -7.27 31.34 -20.11
N ARG A 688 -6.59 32.00 -19.16
CA ARG A 688 -6.94 33.34 -18.68
C ARG A 688 -6.86 34.36 -19.80
N GLU A 689 -5.76 34.37 -20.56
CA GLU A 689 -5.57 35.31 -21.66
C GLU A 689 -6.57 35.05 -22.80
N THR A 690 -6.88 33.78 -23.07
CA THR A 690 -7.96 33.42 -24.01
C THR A 690 -9.32 33.94 -23.54
N CYS A 691 -9.68 33.78 -22.27
CA CYS A 691 -10.93 34.35 -21.75
C CYS A 691 -10.92 35.87 -21.86
N ARG A 692 -9.85 36.53 -21.42
CA ARG A 692 -9.71 37.99 -21.44
C ARG A 692 -9.96 38.57 -22.84
N VAL A 693 -9.39 37.99 -23.88
CA VAL A 693 -9.55 38.46 -25.27
C VAL A 693 -10.96 38.19 -25.82
N LEU A 694 -11.62 37.12 -25.41
CA LEU A 694 -13.00 36.80 -25.81
C LEU A 694 -14.04 37.65 -25.05
N GLU A 695 -13.88 37.80 -23.74
CA GLU A 695 -14.73 38.63 -22.87
C GLU A 695 -14.68 40.11 -23.27
N GLN A 696 -13.49 40.63 -23.61
CA GLN A 696 -13.32 42.00 -24.12
C GLN A 696 -14.06 42.27 -25.44
N ARG A 697 -14.48 41.23 -26.17
CA ARG A 697 -15.26 41.32 -27.41
C ARG A 697 -16.75 41.01 -27.20
N GLY A 698 -17.17 40.69 -25.97
CA GLY A 698 -18.53 40.29 -25.64
C GLY A 698 -18.88 38.84 -25.98
N GLU A 699 -17.89 37.97 -26.22
CA GLU A 699 -18.14 36.55 -26.52
C GLU A 699 -18.44 35.74 -25.25
N ALA A 700 -19.35 34.77 -25.38
CA ALA A 700 -19.85 33.98 -24.26
C ALA A 700 -18.89 32.84 -23.86
N VAL A 701 -17.83 33.17 -23.11
CA VAL A 701 -16.86 32.20 -22.58
C VAL A 701 -17.03 31.93 -21.08
N ARG A 702 -16.82 30.68 -20.64
CA ARG A 702 -16.71 30.25 -19.24
C ARG A 702 -15.34 29.59 -19.02
N MET A 703 -14.68 29.84 -17.89
CA MET A 703 -13.42 29.18 -17.51
C MET A 703 -13.62 28.17 -16.36
N LYS A 704 -12.81 27.09 -16.33
CA LYS A 704 -12.63 26.25 -15.14
C LYS A 704 -11.19 25.74 -15.03
N VAL A 705 -10.55 25.90 -13.87
CA VAL A 705 -9.28 25.21 -13.56
C VAL A 705 -9.56 24.14 -12.50
N PHE A 706 -8.87 23.00 -12.61
CA PHE A 706 -8.97 21.86 -11.71
C PHE A 706 -7.67 21.68 -10.93
N GLU A 707 -7.74 21.82 -9.61
CA GLU A 707 -6.61 21.63 -8.70
C GLU A 707 -6.08 20.20 -8.73
N GLY A 708 -4.77 20.04 -8.61
CA GLY A 708 -4.13 18.72 -8.51
C GLY A 708 -4.14 17.88 -9.80
N LEU A 709 -4.46 18.47 -10.96
CA LEU A 709 -4.46 17.82 -12.28
C LEU A 709 -3.43 18.45 -13.21
N GLY A 710 -2.72 17.62 -13.98
CA GLY A 710 -1.85 17.98 -15.10
C GLY A 710 -2.58 18.19 -16.43
N HIS A 711 -1.85 18.04 -17.53
CA HIS A 711 -2.33 18.32 -18.89
C HIS A 711 -3.34 17.29 -19.42
N LEU A 712 -3.07 15.99 -19.24
CA LEU A 712 -3.94 14.90 -19.69
C LEU A 712 -4.77 14.26 -18.56
N ASP A 713 -4.49 14.59 -17.30
CA ASP A 713 -5.23 14.06 -16.14
C ASP A 713 -6.74 14.35 -16.18
N CYS A 714 -7.17 15.37 -16.94
CA CYS A 714 -8.58 15.66 -17.17
C CYS A 714 -9.33 14.58 -17.98
N PHE A 715 -8.63 13.60 -18.57
CA PHE A 715 -9.18 12.48 -19.34
C PHE A 715 -8.53 11.13 -19.00
N MET A 716 -7.23 11.13 -18.65
CA MET A 716 -6.44 9.91 -18.42
C MET A 716 -6.23 9.57 -16.93
N SER A 717 -6.72 10.39 -16.00
CA SER A 717 -6.67 10.02 -14.57
C SER A 717 -7.70 8.95 -14.23
N GLU A 718 -7.41 8.11 -13.25
CA GLU A 718 -8.30 7.02 -12.81
C GLU A 718 -9.74 7.51 -12.50
N ARG A 719 -9.86 8.75 -12.05
CA ARG A 719 -11.11 9.37 -11.59
C ARG A 719 -11.63 10.48 -12.49
N ALA A 720 -11.14 10.62 -13.73
CA ALA A 720 -11.54 11.67 -14.67
C ALA A 720 -13.07 11.73 -14.91
N ALA A 721 -13.71 10.56 -14.99
CA ALA A 721 -15.16 10.38 -15.16
C ALA A 721 -16.00 10.52 -13.87
N SER A 722 -15.37 10.61 -12.69
CA SER A 722 -16.09 10.56 -11.40
C SER A 722 -16.96 11.79 -11.13
N LYS A 723 -17.94 11.65 -10.21
CA LYS A 723 -18.90 12.71 -9.88
C LYS A 723 -18.18 13.93 -9.28
N GLY A 724 -18.20 15.05 -9.98
CA GLY A 724 -17.50 16.28 -9.61
C GLY A 724 -16.11 16.46 -10.26
N ALA A 725 -15.60 15.46 -10.99
CA ALA A 725 -14.38 15.57 -11.78
C ALA A 725 -14.58 16.34 -13.10
N ALA A 726 -13.51 16.47 -13.89
CA ALA A 726 -13.49 17.28 -15.10
C ALA A 726 -14.61 16.91 -16.09
N GLU A 727 -14.86 15.63 -16.32
CA GLU A 727 -15.89 15.14 -17.25
C GLU A 727 -17.31 15.37 -16.74
N SER A 728 -17.54 15.28 -15.42
CA SER A 728 -18.82 15.67 -14.83
C SER A 728 -19.14 17.15 -15.08
N ALA A 729 -18.12 18.03 -15.04
CA ALA A 729 -18.28 19.43 -15.39
C ALA A 729 -18.48 19.66 -16.90
N MET A 730 -18.05 18.74 -17.77
CA MET A 730 -18.36 18.76 -19.20
C MET A 730 -19.81 18.34 -19.46
N VAL A 731 -20.26 17.20 -18.91
CA VAL A 731 -21.63 16.68 -19.10
C VAL A 731 -22.70 17.62 -18.51
N SER A 732 -22.47 18.18 -17.32
CA SER A 732 -23.41 19.15 -16.72
C SER A 732 -23.49 20.47 -17.50
N ARG A 733 -22.45 20.83 -18.26
CA ARG A 733 -22.37 22.09 -19.02
C ARG A 733 -22.60 21.92 -20.53
N SER A 734 -22.57 20.71 -21.09
CA SER A 734 -23.13 20.45 -22.43
C SER A 734 -24.66 20.56 -22.43
N ASN A 735 -25.27 20.62 -21.25
CA ASN A 735 -26.66 21.06 -21.04
C ASN A 735 -26.84 22.60 -20.93
N ILE A 736 -25.89 23.43 -21.38
CA ILE A 736 -26.05 24.91 -21.40
C ILE A 736 -27.25 25.38 -22.27
N VAL A 737 -27.81 24.54 -23.13
CA VAL A 737 -29.10 24.79 -23.83
C VAL A 737 -30.32 24.69 -22.90
N GLN A 738 -30.20 24.08 -21.70
CA GLN A 738 -31.28 23.88 -20.72
C GLN A 738 -31.30 24.89 -19.57
N GLU A 739 -30.18 25.56 -19.24
CA GLU A 739 -30.09 26.51 -18.10
C GLU A 739 -30.98 27.77 -18.24
N TYR A 740 -31.65 27.98 -19.38
CA TYR A 740 -32.60 29.08 -19.61
C TYR A 740 -34.08 28.69 -19.57
N LEU A 741 -34.43 27.41 -19.31
CA LEU A 741 -35.83 26.94 -19.36
C LEU A 741 -36.42 26.46 -18.04
N PHE A 742 -35.62 26.32 -16.97
CA PHE A 742 -36.12 25.91 -15.64
C PHE A 742 -35.52 26.76 -14.53
N TYR A 743 -36.07 27.98 -14.38
CA TYR A 743 -35.95 28.77 -13.16
C TYR A 743 -37.30 28.80 -12.43
N GLN A 744 -37.76 27.64 -11.96
CA GLN A 744 -38.85 27.57 -10.98
C GLN A 744 -38.82 26.25 -10.19
N ASP A 745 -39.30 26.38 -8.95
CA ASP A 745 -39.70 25.35 -8.00
C ASP A 745 -38.62 24.47 -7.34
N SER A 746 -38.19 25.00 -6.19
CA SER A 746 -37.76 24.25 -5.02
C SER A 746 -38.81 23.24 -4.52
N ILE A 747 -38.35 22.16 -3.83
CA ILE A 747 -38.75 21.79 -2.45
C ILE A 747 -38.07 20.47 -2.01
N LEU A 748 -37.93 20.30 -0.69
CA LEU A 748 -37.39 19.12 0.00
C LEU A 748 -38.19 17.83 -0.27
N SER A 749 -37.52 16.67 -0.15
CA SER A 749 -37.93 15.68 0.85
C SER A 749 -36.84 14.63 1.14
N THR A 750 -36.53 14.43 2.42
CA THR A 750 -35.96 13.20 2.96
C THR A 750 -37.09 12.21 3.26
N TYR A 751 -36.92 10.92 2.96
CA TYR A 751 -37.52 9.83 3.74
C TYR A 751 -36.87 8.49 3.37
N GLY A 752 -36.89 7.56 4.31
CA GLY A 752 -36.69 6.14 4.06
C GLY A 752 -37.44 5.36 5.12
N HIS A 753 -37.80 4.10 4.85
CA HIS A 753 -38.06 3.12 5.90
C HIS A 753 -37.95 1.69 5.39
N SER A 754 -37.52 0.83 6.30
CA SER A 754 -37.61 -0.62 6.23
C SER A 754 -39.06 -1.11 6.15
N GLN A 755 -39.29 -2.20 5.42
CA GLN A 755 -39.86 -3.47 5.94
C GLN A 755 -40.25 -4.40 4.80
N LEU A 756 -39.88 -5.68 4.92
CA LEU A 756 -40.79 -6.83 4.68
C LEU A 756 -40.16 -8.11 5.25
N LYS A 757 -40.87 -8.75 6.18
CA LYS A 757 -40.58 -10.10 6.69
C LYS A 757 -41.52 -11.11 6.04
N THR A 758 -41.09 -12.37 5.93
CA THR A 758 -41.80 -13.66 6.18
C THR A 758 -41.11 -14.79 5.39
N GLY A 759 -41.11 -16.07 5.79
CA GLY A 759 -41.50 -16.64 7.09
C GLY A 759 -41.58 -18.18 7.10
N HIS A 760 -40.65 -18.85 7.82
CA HIS A 760 -40.77 -20.18 8.47
C HIS A 760 -41.05 -21.44 7.58
N PRO A 761 -41.10 -22.67 8.15
CA PRO A 761 -40.39 -23.30 9.30
C PRO A 761 -39.52 -24.53 8.82
N VAL A 762 -38.78 -25.32 9.62
CA VAL A 762 -39.24 -26.42 10.50
C VAL A 762 -38.05 -27.14 11.19
N ARG A 763 -38.14 -27.27 12.52
CA ARG A 763 -37.69 -28.33 13.48
C ARG A 763 -36.23 -28.84 13.54
N SER A 764 -35.87 -29.13 14.79
CA SER A 764 -34.61 -29.66 15.30
C SER A 764 -34.52 -31.19 15.29
N ALA A 765 -33.29 -31.69 15.40
CA ALA A 765 -32.99 -32.90 16.17
C ALA A 765 -31.75 -32.65 17.04
N ILE A 766 -31.81 -33.00 18.33
CA ILE A 766 -30.61 -33.19 19.14
C ILE A 766 -30.08 -34.56 18.78
N HIS A 767 -28.87 -34.64 18.24
CA HIS A 767 -28.19 -35.93 18.04
C HIS A 767 -26.70 -35.83 18.38
N LYS A 768 -26.36 -36.20 19.62
CA LYS A 768 -25.06 -36.78 19.94
C LYS A 768 -25.16 -38.27 19.64
N GLN A 769 -24.41 -38.77 18.67
CA GLN A 769 -23.96 -40.16 18.72
C GLN A 769 -22.61 -40.33 18.01
N LEU A 770 -21.59 -40.69 18.80
CA LEU A 770 -20.35 -41.29 18.32
C LEU A 770 -20.66 -42.72 17.86
N ASN A 771 -20.02 -43.16 16.79
CA ASN A 771 -19.50 -44.53 16.67
C ASN A 771 -18.42 -44.59 15.56
N GLY A 772 -17.24 -45.18 15.77
CA GLY A 772 -16.81 -45.85 17.00
C GLY A 772 -15.29 -45.98 17.14
N ARG A 773 -14.71 -45.08 17.95
CA ARG A 773 -13.73 -45.41 19.00
C ARG A 773 -13.61 -44.24 19.98
N LEU A 774 -13.60 -44.57 21.27
CA LEU A 774 -13.36 -43.63 22.35
C LEU A 774 -11.85 -43.32 22.42
N VAL A 775 -11.48 -42.03 22.40
CA VAL A 775 -10.14 -41.58 22.81
C VAL A 775 -10.30 -40.30 23.63
N LEU A 776 -9.99 -40.37 24.92
CA LEU A 776 -9.67 -39.20 25.73
C LEU A 776 -8.24 -38.74 25.38
N ARG A 777 -8.05 -37.46 25.04
CA ARG A 777 -6.72 -36.82 25.01
C ARG A 777 -6.82 -35.38 25.46
N TRP A 778 -5.80 -34.96 26.21
CA TRP A 778 -5.56 -33.59 26.64
C TRP A 778 -4.87 -32.81 25.51
N VAL A 779 -4.99 -31.47 25.51
CA VAL A 779 -4.12 -30.60 24.70
C VAL A 779 -3.01 -30.05 25.59
N THR A 780 -1.79 -30.54 25.37
CA THR A 780 -0.56 -29.86 25.78
C THR A 780 -0.12 -28.90 24.69
N THR A 781 0.65 -27.88 25.04
CA THR A 781 1.44 -27.10 24.07
C THR A 781 2.70 -27.88 23.66
N TRP A 782 2.54 -29.00 22.95
CA TRP A 782 3.46 -29.37 21.86
C TRP A 782 2.87 -30.43 20.93
N GLU A 783 2.94 -30.18 19.63
CA GLU A 783 2.77 -31.21 18.61
C GLU A 783 3.96 -32.20 18.60
N SER A 784 3.84 -33.33 19.29
CA SER A 784 4.42 -34.60 18.83
C SER A 784 3.78 -35.80 19.51
N LEU A 785 2.90 -36.47 18.76
CA LEU A 785 2.40 -37.83 18.95
C LEU A 785 2.37 -38.42 17.53
N LEU A 786 2.66 -39.69 17.22
CA LEU A 786 3.01 -40.88 18.00
C LEU A 786 2.14 -41.13 19.26
N LEU A 787 0.91 -41.63 19.11
CA LEU A 787 0.16 -41.85 17.86
C LEU A 787 -0.24 -40.55 17.16
#